data_AF-A0A3A5W777-F1
#
_entry.id   AF-A0A3A5W777-F1
#
_cell.length_a   1.000
_cell.length_b   1.000
_cell.length_c   1.000
_cell.angle_alpha   90.00
_cell.angle_beta   90.00
_cell.angle_gamma   90.00
#
_symmetry.space_group_name_H-M   'P 1'
#
loop_
_entity.id
_entity.type
_entity.pdbx_description
1 polymer ?
#
loop_
_entity_poly.entity_id
_entity_poly.type
_entity_poly.pdbx_seq_one_letter_code
_entity_poly.pdbx_strand_id
1 'polypeptide(L)'
;MRDVRGDVVRRQLMADHGIQIGEVRSICGYLIAGETSAEEISPRVDDLFADPIIEVGETNTILLSTPLFSTPEVAITVGFKPGVTDNPGKAATDGFKTLFPDDTDARISTYTTYAFYDVPTSCDATWLAATLHNGLIERALVASGADCQAGQWPELQFPTPPEQVFIAPQSVDLECPDEELERLSETGLLALNLNEMHAIQGHYRRADIQSARQAVGIVANAPTDVELECLAQTWSEHCKHKIFASKIHHVDRETGEDTVVDSIFKTHIMKPTHDMQNEVDWLLSVFHDNSGVIAWDDEWSVCMKAETHNSPSALDPYGGAMTGIVGVNRDILGTGLGARPIANTDVFCFGPPDWEGDLPENLFHPSRVLRGVHAGVRVGGNESGIPTVNGAIVFDDRYIGKPLVYCGTVGIMPRTLPDGRPSHIKTPVAGDIVYMVGGRVGYDGIHGATFSSLELTEESPSSAVQIGDPITQKKMLDMVLEARDEGLITCITDNGAGGLSSSIGEMAEYTNGCEIDLAKVPLKQAGLSPWEILVSESQERMTIAVKPEDQEAFESLAALHEVEATAVATFTSTGMFHVRYDEATVAYLPIEFLHDGVPQLELESEWIRPQPPVFSPPSEADHTQLLLDMLKRPNIASKETWVRQYDHEVIAQTAIKPFVGVERDGPGDAGVIAPLHGNPHGLVISCGIAPRYSDLDAGAMAAAAIDEAVRNAVCVGLDVDKMAGLDNFCWPDPIESAKTPDGRFKLAQLVRANRELERVCRAYRLPCVSGKDSMKNDYGSGPEKISIPPTLLFSLFGDHPDVRFSATSDFKHAGDRVYLVGTSSQELGACELAYMMQENGHVEGIGGAVPQLLHPEQNLGTYRALSQTIRQGWVRTAHDCSEGGLAVALAEMCIGGRVGASIDIDGTGEGDLWGRLWGESLGRIVVAVAPENEEKFLAAMKGHTTTVLGAVTSSDSLSIFDGDDELVSSPVDALVAAWKGTLDLTGGVV
;
A
#
# COMPACT_ATOMS: atom_id res chain seq x y z
N MET A 1 31.05 -15.69 16.32
CA MET A 1 30.41 -15.49 15.01
C MET A 1 29.92 -14.05 14.93
N ARG A 2 29.70 -13.54 13.73
CA ARG A 2 29.21 -12.18 13.53
C ARG A 2 27.73 -12.13 13.93
N ASP A 3 27.37 -11.22 14.84
CA ASP A 3 25.98 -10.99 15.22
C ASP A 3 25.35 -9.95 14.29
N VAL A 4 24.52 -10.42 13.36
CA VAL A 4 23.91 -9.56 12.34
C VAL A 4 22.88 -8.61 12.96
N ARG A 5 22.10 -9.04 13.96
CA ARG A 5 21.08 -8.20 14.62
C ARG A 5 21.75 -7.05 15.37
N GLY A 6 22.81 -7.36 16.12
CA GLY A 6 23.62 -6.33 16.80
C GLY A 6 24.29 -5.36 15.81
N ASP A 7 24.84 -5.87 14.71
CA ASP A 7 25.42 -5.03 13.66
C ASP A 7 24.42 -4.07 13.01
N VAL A 8 23.17 -4.51 12.80
CA VAL A 8 22.09 -3.66 12.27
C VAL A 8 21.80 -2.50 13.21
N VAL A 9 21.64 -2.77 14.51
CA VAL A 9 21.44 -1.72 15.53
C VAL A 9 22.61 -0.73 15.52
N ARG A 10 23.85 -1.21 15.50
CA ARG A 10 25.04 -0.32 15.45
C ARG A 10 25.02 0.58 14.22
N ARG A 11 24.73 0.02 13.04
CA ARG A 11 24.68 0.78 11.78
C ARG A 11 23.55 1.80 11.80
N GLN A 12 22.40 1.43 12.34
CA GLN A 12 21.24 2.31 12.47
C GLN A 12 21.56 3.52 13.36
N LEU A 13 22.15 3.31 14.53
CA LEU A 13 22.56 4.39 15.42
C LEU A 13 23.55 5.36 14.76
N MET A 14 24.45 4.84 13.93
CA MET A 14 25.36 5.67 13.14
C MET A 14 24.63 6.46 12.05
N ALA A 15 23.73 5.81 11.30
CA ALA A 15 23.03 6.44 10.19
C ALA A 15 22.01 7.51 10.66
N ASP A 16 21.26 7.21 11.71
CA ASP A 16 20.12 8.05 12.15
C ASP A 16 20.53 9.13 13.15
N HIS A 17 21.61 8.90 13.90
CA HIS A 17 21.99 9.76 15.03
C HIS A 17 23.47 10.13 15.04
N GLY A 18 24.28 9.64 14.09
CA GLY A 18 25.73 9.86 14.09
C GLY A 18 26.44 9.23 15.30
N ILE A 19 25.80 8.27 15.99
CA ILE A 19 26.35 7.65 17.20
C ILE A 19 27.12 6.39 16.83
N GLN A 20 28.42 6.44 17.06
CA GLN A 20 29.31 5.29 16.88
C GLN A 20 29.36 4.44 18.15
N ILE A 21 28.71 3.28 18.12
CA ILE A 21 28.87 2.20 19.12
C ILE A 21 29.95 1.23 18.63
N GLY A 22 30.83 0.74 19.52
CA GLY A 22 31.86 -0.23 19.12
C GLY A 22 31.28 -1.59 18.73
N GLU A 23 30.56 -2.23 19.66
CA GLU A 23 29.94 -3.53 19.46
C GLU A 23 28.56 -3.58 20.13
N VAL A 24 27.61 -4.25 19.45
CA VAL A 24 26.32 -4.63 20.02
C VAL A 24 26.16 -6.12 19.81
N ARG A 25 25.72 -6.82 20.85
CA ARG A 25 25.36 -8.23 20.79
C ARG A 25 23.91 -8.43 21.21
N SER A 26 23.25 -9.41 20.62
CA SER A 26 21.84 -9.71 20.82
C SER A 26 21.66 -11.10 21.42
N ILE A 27 20.59 -11.25 22.19
CA ILE A 27 20.11 -12.51 22.75
C ILE A 27 18.62 -12.60 22.44
N CYS A 28 18.20 -13.65 21.75
CA CYS A 28 16.79 -13.99 21.61
C CYS A 28 16.35 -14.80 22.83
N GLY A 29 15.22 -14.43 23.42
CA GLY A 29 14.68 -15.08 24.61
C GLY A 29 13.23 -15.47 24.45
N TYR A 30 12.85 -16.53 25.14
CA TYR A 30 11.52 -17.13 25.09
C TYR A 30 11.01 -17.33 26.53
N LEU A 31 9.89 -16.70 26.86
CA LEU A 31 9.18 -16.82 28.12
C LEU A 31 8.08 -17.87 27.94
N ILE A 32 8.25 -19.03 28.56
CA ILE A 32 7.32 -20.16 28.45
C ILE A 32 6.42 -20.19 29.68
N ALA A 33 5.12 -20.00 29.47
CA ALA A 33 4.09 -20.24 30.47
C ALA A 33 3.42 -21.59 30.16
N GLY A 34 3.79 -22.63 30.90
CA GLY A 34 3.33 -24.01 30.71
C GLY A 34 3.71 -24.92 31.88
N GLU A 35 3.39 -26.21 31.75
CA GLU A 35 3.69 -27.24 32.77
C GLU A 35 5.02 -27.96 32.54
N THR A 36 5.55 -27.94 31.31
CA THR A 36 6.80 -28.62 30.94
C THR A 36 8.02 -28.00 31.65
N SER A 37 8.86 -28.83 32.29
CA SER A 37 9.99 -28.33 33.06
C SER A 37 11.19 -27.93 32.18
N ALA A 38 12.04 -27.03 32.67
CA ALA A 38 13.25 -26.63 31.94
C ALA A 38 14.21 -27.81 31.70
N GLU A 39 14.25 -28.79 32.61
CA GLU A 39 15.05 -30.01 32.44
C GLU A 39 14.55 -30.89 31.28
N GLU A 40 13.26 -30.85 30.97
CA GLU A 40 12.67 -31.55 29.83
C GLU A 40 12.91 -30.81 28.51
N ILE A 41 12.97 -29.48 28.56
CA ILE A 41 13.22 -28.61 27.39
C ILE A 41 14.70 -28.62 27.01
N SER A 42 15.61 -28.58 27.99
CA SER A 42 17.05 -28.40 27.79
C SER A 42 17.69 -29.31 26.72
N PRO A 43 17.39 -30.63 26.66
CA PRO A 43 17.96 -31.51 25.64
C PRO A 43 17.49 -31.23 24.21
N ARG A 44 16.45 -30.41 24.04
CA ARG A 44 15.78 -30.09 22.78
C ARG A 44 15.76 -28.58 22.49
N VAL A 45 16.55 -27.79 23.23
CA VAL A 45 16.57 -26.32 23.05
C VAL A 45 16.92 -25.93 21.61
N ASP A 46 17.86 -26.67 21.00
CA ASP A 46 18.31 -26.47 19.62
C ASP A 46 17.33 -27.01 18.57
N ASP A 47 16.28 -27.77 18.96
CA ASP A 47 15.26 -28.25 18.02
C ASP A 47 14.32 -27.12 17.57
N LEU A 48 14.19 -26.05 18.38
CA LEU A 48 13.18 -25.00 18.18
C LEU A 48 13.65 -23.58 18.53
N PHE A 49 14.42 -23.41 19.61
CA PHE A 49 14.67 -22.09 20.20
C PHE A 49 16.02 -21.47 19.81
N ALA A 50 16.93 -22.25 19.23
CA ALA A 50 18.24 -21.77 18.79
C ALA A 50 18.65 -22.46 17.49
N ASP A 51 19.28 -21.73 16.58
CA ASP A 51 19.98 -22.33 15.44
C ASP A 51 21.30 -22.97 15.92
N PRO A 52 21.47 -24.30 15.84
CA PRO A 52 22.64 -24.99 16.39
C PRO A 52 23.96 -24.69 15.65
N ILE A 53 23.90 -24.01 14.51
CA ILE A 53 25.08 -23.61 13.73
C ILE A 53 25.59 -22.24 14.16
N ILE A 54 24.69 -21.29 14.40
CA ILE A 54 25.04 -19.87 14.59
C ILE A 54 24.68 -19.29 15.96
N GLU A 55 23.85 -19.97 16.73
CA GLU A 55 23.38 -19.55 18.06
C GLU A 55 23.80 -20.56 19.14
N VAL A 56 23.63 -20.18 20.42
CA VAL A 56 23.86 -21.05 21.58
C VAL A 56 22.58 -20.99 22.43
N GLY A 57 21.90 -22.13 22.56
CA GLY A 57 20.68 -22.27 23.36
C GLY A 57 20.98 -22.64 24.82
N GLU A 58 20.26 -22.01 25.74
CA GLU A 58 20.26 -22.35 27.17
C GLU A 58 18.84 -22.22 27.75
N THR A 59 18.53 -23.00 28.77
CA THR A 59 17.22 -22.97 29.46
C THR A 59 17.38 -22.45 30.88
N ASN A 60 16.49 -21.56 31.35
CA ASN A 60 16.52 -20.95 32.68
C ASN A 60 17.89 -20.36 33.08
N THR A 61 18.65 -19.86 32.10
CA THR A 61 19.98 -19.28 32.31
C THR A 61 20.04 -17.91 31.65
N ILE A 62 20.47 -16.89 32.41
CA ILE A 62 20.69 -15.55 31.86
C ILE A 62 22.02 -15.55 31.10
N LEU A 63 21.97 -15.52 29.76
CA LEU A 63 23.18 -15.61 28.93
C LEU A 63 24.22 -14.52 29.22
N LEU A 64 23.80 -13.32 29.65
CA LEU A 64 24.71 -12.23 30.07
C LEU A 64 25.60 -12.60 31.28
N SER A 65 25.20 -13.61 32.07
CA SER A 65 25.97 -14.10 33.21
C SER A 65 26.98 -15.21 32.83
N THR A 66 26.96 -15.65 31.58
CA THR A 66 27.83 -16.74 31.09
C THR A 66 29.15 -16.19 30.52
N PRO A 67 30.19 -17.02 30.36
CA PRO A 67 31.44 -16.61 29.71
C PRO A 67 31.30 -16.20 28.23
N LEU A 68 30.12 -16.38 27.62
CA LEU A 68 29.84 -15.97 26.25
C LEU A 68 29.80 -14.44 26.09
N PHE A 69 29.60 -13.71 27.19
CA PHE A 69 29.54 -12.25 27.21
C PHE A 69 30.55 -11.70 28.22
N SER A 70 31.27 -10.65 27.83
CA SER A 70 31.89 -9.73 28.79
C SER A 70 30.82 -8.83 29.40
N THR A 71 31.07 -8.28 30.59
CA THR A 71 30.16 -7.32 31.23
C THR A 71 29.91 -6.14 30.29
N PRO A 72 28.67 -5.91 29.82
CA PRO A 72 28.35 -4.78 28.96
C PRO A 72 28.29 -3.47 29.74
N GLU A 73 28.36 -2.35 29.02
CA GLU A 73 28.19 -1.01 29.59
C GLU A 73 26.71 -0.62 29.71
N VAL A 74 25.87 -1.17 28.84
CA VAL A 74 24.42 -1.06 28.90
C VAL A 74 23.81 -2.38 28.41
N ALA A 75 22.78 -2.87 29.10
CA ALA A 75 21.94 -3.97 28.59
C ALA A 75 20.49 -3.50 28.53
N ILE A 76 19.80 -3.80 27.42
CA ILE A 76 18.40 -3.41 27.21
C ILE A 76 17.63 -4.64 26.75
N THR A 77 16.59 -5.00 27.48
CA THR A 77 15.68 -6.09 27.10
C THR A 77 14.37 -5.53 26.62
N VAL A 78 14.01 -5.85 25.37
CA VAL A 78 12.78 -5.42 24.70
C VAL A 78 11.88 -6.63 24.51
N GLY A 79 10.60 -6.50 24.86
CA GLY A 79 9.59 -7.52 24.55
C GLY A 79 8.20 -6.91 24.51
N PHE A 80 7.21 -7.71 24.12
CA PHE A 80 5.85 -7.21 23.92
C PHE A 80 5.13 -6.85 25.23
N LYS A 81 4.22 -5.87 25.15
CA LYS A 81 3.26 -5.57 26.23
C LYS A 81 2.19 -6.68 26.32
N PRO A 82 1.55 -6.87 27.48
CA PRO A 82 0.42 -7.80 27.62
C PRO A 82 -0.70 -7.50 26.61
N GLY A 83 -1.19 -8.55 25.94
CA GLY A 83 -2.28 -8.48 24.96
C GLY A 83 -1.86 -8.15 23.51
N VAL A 84 -0.59 -7.78 23.29
CA VAL A 84 -0.05 -7.54 21.95
C VAL A 84 0.25 -8.86 21.23
N THR A 85 0.07 -8.87 19.91
CA THR A 85 0.30 -10.06 19.08
C THR A 85 1.81 -10.29 18.89
N ASP A 86 2.29 -11.49 19.21
CA ASP A 86 3.69 -11.90 19.17
C ASP A 86 3.83 -13.09 18.19
N ASN A 87 4.02 -12.80 16.90
CA ASN A 87 4.06 -13.84 15.86
C ASN A 87 5.18 -14.87 16.08
N PRO A 88 6.43 -14.46 16.40
CA PRO A 88 7.47 -15.42 16.74
C PRO A 88 7.10 -16.27 17.96
N GLY A 89 6.45 -15.68 18.98
CA GLY A 89 5.96 -16.40 20.16
C GLY A 89 4.87 -17.42 19.83
N LYS A 90 3.96 -17.08 18.90
CA LYS A 90 2.93 -18.00 18.39
C LYS A 90 3.54 -19.18 17.63
N ALA A 91 4.44 -18.90 16.68
CA ALA A 91 5.15 -19.94 15.94
C ALA A 91 5.98 -20.84 16.89
N ALA A 92 6.65 -20.24 17.87
CA ALA A 92 7.34 -20.98 18.93
C ALA A 92 6.37 -21.83 19.76
N THR A 93 5.17 -21.33 20.06
CA THR A 93 4.13 -22.09 20.79
C THR A 93 3.69 -23.31 19.99
N ASP A 94 3.45 -23.18 18.68
CA ASP A 94 3.05 -24.29 17.81
C ASP A 94 4.16 -25.35 17.70
N GLY A 95 5.41 -24.90 17.48
CA GLY A 95 6.58 -25.77 17.51
C GLY A 95 6.72 -26.48 18.87
N PHE A 96 6.54 -25.75 19.96
CA PHE A 96 6.66 -26.29 21.32
C PHE A 96 5.62 -27.37 21.60
N LYS A 97 4.35 -27.13 21.24
CA LYS A 97 3.27 -28.13 21.40
C LYS A 97 3.48 -29.36 20.51
N THR A 98 4.19 -29.22 19.41
CA THR A 98 4.62 -30.37 18.60
C THR A 98 5.67 -31.21 19.33
N LEU A 99 6.59 -30.58 20.05
CA LEU A 99 7.62 -31.27 20.83
C LEU A 99 7.10 -31.84 22.16
N PHE A 100 6.13 -31.15 22.77
CA PHE A 100 5.56 -31.42 24.10
C PHE A 100 4.03 -31.39 24.05
N PRO A 101 3.38 -32.40 23.44
CA PRO A 101 1.94 -32.38 23.16
C PRO A 101 1.04 -32.47 24.39
N ASP A 102 1.58 -32.89 25.54
CA ASP A 102 0.83 -32.98 26.80
C ASP A 102 0.59 -31.60 27.45
N ASP A 103 1.38 -30.57 27.08
CA ASP A 103 1.27 -29.21 27.60
C ASP A 103 0.33 -28.35 26.73
N THR A 104 -0.95 -28.71 26.74
CA THR A 104 -1.96 -28.13 25.83
C THR A 104 -2.18 -26.65 26.04
N ASP A 105 -1.94 -26.15 27.25
CA ASP A 105 -2.15 -24.76 27.66
C ASP A 105 -0.89 -23.90 27.54
N ALA A 106 0.23 -24.45 27.06
CA ALA A 106 1.48 -23.74 26.88
C ALA A 106 1.31 -22.48 26.01
N ARG A 107 1.96 -21.40 26.44
CA ARG A 107 2.07 -20.13 25.71
C ARG A 107 3.49 -19.62 25.77
N ILE A 108 3.98 -19.07 24.67
CA ILE A 108 5.33 -18.53 24.58
C ILE A 108 5.26 -17.06 24.16
N SER A 109 6.04 -16.23 24.83
CA SER A 109 6.30 -14.85 24.41
C SER A 109 7.79 -14.63 24.21
N THR A 110 8.16 -13.84 23.21
CA THR A 110 9.54 -13.55 22.83
C THR A 110 10.02 -12.21 23.37
N TYR A 111 11.34 -12.12 23.53
CA TYR A 111 12.04 -10.87 23.81
C TYR A 111 13.42 -10.88 23.16
N THR A 112 14.00 -9.69 23.00
CA THR A 112 15.40 -9.54 22.61
C THR A 112 16.15 -8.72 23.64
N THR A 113 17.31 -9.21 24.09
CA THR A 113 18.24 -8.44 24.92
C THR A 113 19.43 -7.97 24.08
N TYR A 114 19.69 -6.67 24.09
CA TYR A 114 20.85 -6.04 23.45
C TYR A 114 21.89 -5.67 24.51
N ALA A 115 23.12 -6.14 24.32
CA ALA A 115 24.29 -5.83 25.13
C ALA A 115 25.21 -4.89 24.36
N PHE A 116 25.46 -3.70 24.91
CA PHE A 116 26.24 -2.64 24.28
C PHE A 116 27.64 -2.54 24.88
N TYR A 117 28.63 -2.36 24.01
CA TYR A 117 30.05 -2.21 24.35
C TYR A 117 30.66 -1.00 23.63
N ASP A 118 31.57 -0.32 24.31
CA ASP A 118 32.21 0.92 23.87
C ASP A 118 31.15 2.01 23.52
N VAL A 119 30.24 2.24 24.46
CA VAL A 119 29.18 3.25 24.41
C VAL A 119 29.78 4.63 24.71
N PRO A 120 29.59 5.63 23.83
CA PRO A 120 30.04 6.99 24.09
C PRO A 120 29.48 7.54 25.40
N THR A 121 30.29 8.24 26.20
CA THR A 121 29.87 8.79 27.50
C THR A 121 28.74 9.82 27.40
N SER A 122 28.48 10.35 26.21
CA SER A 122 27.35 11.24 25.91
C SER A 122 26.03 10.51 25.67
N CYS A 123 26.05 9.17 25.57
CA CYS A 123 24.89 8.38 25.22
C CYS A 123 24.19 7.85 26.50
N ASP A 124 22.91 8.20 26.66
CA ASP A 124 22.09 7.78 27.79
C ASP A 124 21.43 6.42 27.52
N ALA A 125 21.35 5.56 28.54
CA ALA A 125 20.80 4.21 28.40
C ALA A 125 19.27 4.20 28.19
N THR A 126 18.55 5.17 28.74
CA THR A 126 17.10 5.33 28.53
C THR A 126 16.82 5.81 27.11
N TRP A 127 17.64 6.74 26.63
CA TRP A 127 17.59 7.20 25.24
C TRP A 127 17.87 6.05 24.26
N LEU A 128 18.92 5.24 24.50
CA LEU A 128 19.19 4.04 23.69
C LEU A 128 18.01 3.07 23.69
N ALA A 129 17.34 2.88 24.82
CA ALA A 129 16.15 2.03 24.86
C ALA A 129 15.03 2.60 23.99
N ALA A 130 14.81 3.92 24.02
CA ALA A 130 13.79 4.59 23.21
C ALA A 130 14.06 4.51 21.70
N THR A 131 15.31 4.31 21.26
CA THR A 131 15.62 4.10 19.83
C THR A 131 15.44 2.66 19.36
N LEU A 132 15.43 1.70 20.29
CA LEU A 132 15.35 0.26 19.98
C LEU A 132 13.92 -0.31 19.92
N HIS A 133 12.99 0.24 20.70
CA HIS A 133 11.66 -0.35 20.85
C HIS A 133 10.55 0.62 20.46
N ASN A 134 9.45 0.06 19.99
CA ASN A 134 8.21 0.79 19.78
C ASN A 134 7.44 0.84 21.11
N GLY A 135 7.54 1.97 21.81
CA GLY A 135 6.86 2.19 23.09
C GLY A 135 5.33 2.09 23.05
N LEU A 136 4.69 1.98 21.88
CA LEU A 136 3.24 1.73 21.75
C LEU A 136 2.92 0.26 22.05
N ILE A 137 3.70 -0.68 21.52
CA ILE A 137 3.43 -2.13 21.53
C ILE A 137 4.43 -2.95 22.36
N GLU A 138 5.61 -2.40 22.61
CA GLU A 138 6.70 -3.05 23.34
C GLU A 138 6.99 -2.34 24.68
N ARG A 139 7.72 -3.03 25.54
CA ARG A 139 8.29 -2.50 26.78
C ARG A 139 9.78 -2.80 26.80
N ALA A 140 10.56 -1.84 27.27
CA ALA A 140 11.99 -2.00 27.46
C ALA A 140 12.35 -1.95 28.95
N LEU A 141 13.22 -2.85 29.38
CA LEU A 141 13.92 -2.77 30.67
C LEU A 141 15.38 -2.45 30.42
N VAL A 142 15.92 -1.53 31.22
CA VAL A 142 17.29 -1.02 31.06
C VAL A 142 18.11 -1.40 32.29
N ALA A 143 19.31 -1.92 32.05
CA ALA A 143 20.36 -2.05 33.06
C ALA A 143 21.54 -1.15 32.66
N SER A 144 21.87 -0.21 33.54
CA SER A 144 23.02 0.68 33.37
C SER A 144 24.34 -0.08 33.57
N GLY A 145 25.48 0.56 33.28
CA GLY A 145 26.80 -0.05 33.52
C GLY A 145 27.03 -0.41 34.99
N ALA A 146 26.45 0.35 35.93
CA ALA A 146 26.51 0.02 37.36
C ALA A 146 25.69 -1.25 37.68
N ASP A 147 24.51 -1.38 37.08
CA ASP A 147 23.63 -2.54 37.25
C ASP A 147 24.28 -3.80 36.64
N CYS A 148 24.84 -3.67 35.43
CA CYS A 148 25.57 -4.75 34.74
C CYS A 148 26.79 -5.22 35.54
N GLN A 149 27.56 -4.29 36.14
CA GLN A 149 28.68 -4.63 37.03
C GLN A 149 28.22 -5.31 38.33
N ALA A 150 27.03 -4.97 38.83
CA ALA A 150 26.42 -5.61 39.98
C ALA A 150 25.75 -6.96 39.64
N GLY A 151 25.73 -7.37 38.37
CA GLY A 151 25.02 -8.57 37.89
C GLY A 151 23.49 -8.43 37.94
N GLN A 152 22.99 -7.20 37.93
CA GLN A 152 21.56 -6.89 37.86
C GLN A 152 21.14 -6.75 36.40
N TRP A 153 20.55 -7.81 35.86
CA TRP A 153 20.19 -7.89 34.44
C TRP A 153 18.71 -7.49 34.21
N PRO A 154 18.38 -6.92 33.03
CA PRO A 154 17.01 -6.53 32.70
C PRO A 154 16.21 -7.77 32.27
N GLU A 155 15.47 -8.38 33.19
CA GLU A 155 14.70 -9.61 32.94
C GLU A 155 13.19 -9.33 32.82
N LEU A 156 12.58 -9.81 31.73
CA LEU A 156 11.14 -9.72 31.52
C LEU A 156 10.41 -10.93 32.09
N GLN A 157 9.18 -10.70 32.57
CA GLN A 157 8.24 -11.74 32.98
C GLN A 157 7.19 -11.97 31.89
N PHE A 158 6.57 -13.15 31.86
CA PHE A 158 5.53 -13.47 30.89
C PHE A 158 4.43 -12.39 30.91
N PRO A 159 4.04 -11.83 29.75
CA PRO A 159 3.12 -10.69 29.68
C PRO A 159 1.66 -11.12 29.86
N THR A 160 1.27 -11.49 31.09
CA THR A 160 -0.12 -11.85 31.40
C THR A 160 -1.05 -10.62 31.33
N PRO A 161 -2.09 -10.62 30.48
CA PRO A 161 -3.08 -9.55 30.45
C PRO A 161 -3.82 -9.43 31.79
N PRO A 162 -4.20 -8.22 32.23
CA PRO A 162 -5.02 -8.05 33.43
C PRO A 162 -6.42 -8.66 33.23
N GLU A 163 -7.01 -9.21 34.30
CA GLU A 163 -8.40 -9.69 34.30
C GLU A 163 -9.35 -8.49 34.16
N GLN A 164 -10.25 -8.54 33.18
CA GLN A 164 -11.19 -7.47 32.89
C GLN A 164 -12.64 -7.94 33.02
N VAL A 165 -13.53 -7.02 33.39
CA VAL A 165 -14.95 -7.27 33.67
C VAL A 165 -15.79 -6.72 32.53
N PHE A 166 -16.73 -7.54 32.02
CA PHE A 166 -17.70 -7.14 31.00
C PHE A 166 -18.47 -5.87 31.39
N ILE A 167 -18.59 -4.94 30.45
CA ILE A 167 -19.36 -3.70 30.59
C ILE A 167 -20.62 -3.81 29.71
N ALA A 168 -21.79 -3.61 30.31
CA ALA A 168 -23.04 -3.60 29.57
C ALA A 168 -23.17 -2.32 28.71
N PRO A 169 -23.86 -2.39 27.54
CA PRO A 169 -24.08 -1.24 26.68
C PRO A 169 -24.72 -0.06 27.41
N GLN A 170 -24.27 1.15 27.09
CA GLN A 170 -24.81 2.40 27.63
C GLN A 170 -25.73 3.08 26.62
N SER A 171 -26.77 3.77 27.10
CA SER A 171 -27.60 4.64 26.27
C SER A 171 -26.98 6.03 26.18
N VAL A 172 -26.86 6.59 24.97
CA VAL A 172 -26.31 7.93 24.74
C VAL A 172 -27.45 8.90 24.47
N ASP A 173 -27.64 9.88 25.36
CA ASP A 173 -28.69 10.90 25.20
C ASP A 173 -28.25 11.95 24.17
N LEU A 174 -28.96 11.99 23.04
CA LEU A 174 -28.74 12.96 21.98
C LEU A 174 -29.69 14.17 22.07
N GLU A 175 -30.61 14.23 23.02
CA GLU A 175 -31.55 15.37 23.19
C GLU A 175 -30.87 16.53 23.94
N CYS A 176 -29.78 17.03 23.38
CA CYS A 176 -28.96 18.13 23.89
C CYS A 176 -28.76 19.24 22.84
N PRO A 177 -28.25 20.43 23.23
CA PRO A 177 -27.89 21.50 22.29
C PRO A 177 -26.76 21.09 21.32
N ASP A 178 -26.63 21.80 20.20
CA ASP A 178 -25.66 21.51 19.14
C ASP A 178 -24.21 21.47 19.67
N GLU A 179 -23.84 22.38 20.58
CA GLU A 179 -22.50 22.41 21.16
C GLU A 179 -22.16 21.14 21.95
N GLU A 180 -23.18 20.50 22.54
CA GLU A 180 -23.01 19.24 23.26
C GLU A 180 -22.95 18.04 22.32
N LEU A 181 -23.66 18.07 21.17
CA LEU A 181 -23.54 17.05 20.13
C LEU A 181 -22.15 17.03 19.51
N GLU A 182 -21.59 18.20 19.20
CA GLU A 182 -20.21 18.34 18.72
C GLU A 182 -19.23 17.80 19.77
N ARG A 183 -19.40 18.17 21.05
CA ARG A 183 -18.56 17.64 22.13
C ARG A 183 -18.65 16.13 22.27
N LEU A 184 -19.83 15.53 22.15
CA LEU A 184 -20.00 14.06 22.17
C LEU A 184 -19.23 13.40 21.02
N SER A 185 -19.33 13.96 19.81
CA SER A 185 -18.60 13.46 18.64
C SER A 185 -17.07 13.56 18.83
N GLU A 186 -16.58 14.69 19.32
CA GLU A 186 -15.15 14.92 19.57
C GLU A 186 -14.61 14.00 20.67
N THR A 187 -15.28 13.98 21.83
CA THR A 187 -14.81 13.20 23.00
C THR A 187 -14.98 11.70 22.84
N GLY A 188 -15.94 11.27 22.01
CA GLY A 188 -16.14 9.86 21.64
C GLY A 188 -15.33 9.41 20.43
N LEU A 189 -14.52 10.29 19.81
CA LEU A 189 -13.77 10.00 18.58
C LEU A 189 -14.65 9.45 17.43
N LEU A 190 -15.90 9.91 17.36
CA LEU A 190 -16.89 9.44 16.38
C LEU A 190 -16.66 10.04 14.99
N ALA A 191 -15.97 11.18 14.90
CA ALA A 191 -15.74 11.92 13.66
C ALA A 191 -17.03 12.27 12.87
N LEU A 192 -18.16 12.41 13.58
CA LEU A 192 -19.45 12.81 13.02
C LEU A 192 -19.60 14.33 13.05
N ASN A 193 -20.01 14.94 11.93
CA ASN A 193 -20.33 16.36 11.88
C ASN A 193 -21.75 16.64 12.42
N LEU A 194 -22.08 17.92 12.62
CA LEU A 194 -23.36 18.31 13.21
C LEU A 194 -24.58 17.85 12.38
N ASN A 195 -24.51 17.87 11.05
CA ASN A 195 -25.60 17.40 10.18
C ASN A 195 -25.83 15.89 10.33
N GLU A 196 -24.76 15.12 10.45
CA GLU A 196 -24.81 13.67 10.71
C GLU A 196 -25.40 13.40 12.09
N MET A 197 -24.96 14.12 13.13
CA MET A 197 -25.52 14.02 14.48
C MET A 197 -27.03 14.37 14.50
N HIS A 198 -27.46 15.38 13.75
CA HIS A 198 -28.87 15.73 13.59
C HIS A 198 -29.67 14.64 12.84
N ALA A 199 -29.09 14.00 11.83
CA ALA A 199 -29.72 12.89 11.12
C ALA A 199 -29.95 11.69 12.07
N ILE A 200 -28.95 11.36 12.90
CA ILE A 200 -29.04 10.33 13.93
C ILE A 200 -30.11 10.71 14.97
N GLN A 201 -30.07 11.94 15.50
CA GLN A 201 -31.08 12.43 16.44
C GLN A 201 -32.49 12.35 15.84
N GLY A 202 -32.66 12.75 14.59
CA GLY A 202 -33.91 12.66 13.84
C GLY A 202 -34.43 11.23 13.71
N HIS A 203 -33.55 10.25 13.51
CA HIS A 203 -33.89 8.83 13.46
C HIS A 203 -34.54 8.35 14.77
N TYR A 204 -33.92 8.65 15.92
CA TYR A 204 -34.42 8.20 17.23
C TYR A 204 -35.68 8.93 17.72
N ARG A 205 -36.04 10.05 17.09
CA ARG A 205 -37.32 10.76 17.34
C ARG A 205 -38.53 10.11 16.65
N ARG A 206 -38.29 9.24 15.67
CA ARG A 206 -39.37 8.62 14.89
C ARG A 206 -40.16 7.59 15.71
N ALA A 207 -41.49 7.69 15.70
CA ALA A 207 -42.37 6.85 16.52
C ALA A 207 -42.35 5.36 16.13
N ASP A 208 -42.16 5.06 14.85
CA ASP A 208 -42.01 3.69 14.34
C ASP A 208 -40.70 3.06 14.84
N ILE A 209 -39.60 3.82 14.82
CA ILE A 209 -38.30 3.39 15.37
C ILE A 209 -38.41 3.14 16.88
N GLN A 210 -38.98 4.09 17.63
CA GLN A 210 -39.19 3.92 19.08
C GLN A 210 -40.00 2.67 19.43
N SER A 211 -41.06 2.40 18.66
CA SER A 211 -41.91 1.22 18.85
C SER A 211 -41.15 -0.08 18.57
N ALA A 212 -40.36 -0.11 17.49
CA ALA A 212 -39.55 -1.28 17.11
C ALA A 212 -38.48 -1.58 18.16
N ARG A 213 -37.78 -0.56 18.65
CA ARG A 213 -36.76 -0.67 19.71
C ARG A 213 -37.33 -1.16 21.03
N GLN A 214 -38.48 -0.62 21.43
CA GLN A 214 -39.16 -1.06 22.65
C GLN A 214 -39.56 -2.55 22.58
N ALA A 215 -39.91 -3.05 21.39
CA ALA A 215 -40.27 -4.45 21.19
C ALA A 215 -39.09 -5.43 21.40
N VAL A 216 -37.85 -4.98 21.18
CA VAL A 216 -36.63 -5.78 21.38
C VAL A 216 -35.90 -5.48 22.69
N GLY A 217 -36.51 -4.68 23.57
CA GLY A 217 -36.06 -4.50 24.95
C GLY A 217 -34.95 -3.48 25.18
N ILE A 218 -34.64 -2.62 24.21
CA ILE A 218 -33.65 -1.54 24.35
C ILE A 218 -34.31 -0.17 24.50
N VAL A 219 -33.53 0.86 24.83
CA VAL A 219 -34.01 2.24 25.03
C VAL A 219 -34.65 2.76 23.74
N ALA A 220 -35.91 3.22 23.84
CA ALA A 220 -36.71 3.56 22.66
C ALA A 220 -36.22 4.82 21.93
N ASN A 221 -35.85 5.86 22.67
CA ASN A 221 -35.64 7.22 22.16
C ASN A 221 -34.17 7.68 22.16
N ALA A 222 -33.22 6.76 22.32
CA ALA A 222 -31.78 7.05 22.32
C ALA A 222 -31.01 5.86 21.72
N PRO A 223 -29.89 6.11 20.99
CA PRO A 223 -28.97 5.06 20.58
C PRO A 223 -28.31 4.39 21.79
N THR A 224 -27.89 3.14 21.62
CA THR A 224 -26.82 2.55 22.44
C THR A 224 -25.45 3.06 21.96
N ASP A 225 -24.44 2.97 22.81
CA ASP A 225 -23.03 3.15 22.43
C ASP A 225 -22.65 2.26 21.23
N VAL A 226 -23.09 0.99 21.21
CA VAL A 226 -22.90 0.07 20.08
C VAL A 226 -23.44 0.63 18.77
N GLU A 227 -24.65 1.20 18.79
CA GLU A 227 -25.29 1.76 17.59
C GLU A 227 -24.59 3.03 17.12
N LEU A 228 -24.19 3.88 18.06
CA LEU A 228 -23.53 5.15 17.74
C LEU A 228 -22.13 4.90 17.16
N GLU A 229 -21.37 3.97 17.74
CA GLU A 229 -20.06 3.55 17.23
C GLU A 229 -20.18 2.88 15.85
N CYS A 230 -21.17 1.99 15.67
CA CYS A 230 -21.43 1.37 14.38
C CYS A 230 -21.76 2.41 13.28
N LEU A 231 -22.61 3.38 13.59
CA LEU A 231 -22.93 4.49 12.67
C LEU A 231 -21.70 5.37 12.39
N ALA A 232 -20.91 5.69 13.42
CA ALA A 232 -19.70 6.49 13.28
C ALA A 232 -18.68 5.83 12.34
N GLN A 233 -18.43 4.53 12.50
CA GLN A 233 -17.54 3.79 11.59
C GLN A 233 -18.11 3.71 10.18
N THR A 234 -19.40 3.36 10.06
CA THR A 234 -20.06 3.21 8.76
C THR A 234 -20.16 4.53 8.00
N TRP A 235 -20.32 5.66 8.67
CA TRP A 235 -20.45 7.01 8.07
C TRP A 235 -19.14 7.80 8.05
N SER A 236 -18.02 7.16 8.41
CA SER A 236 -16.69 7.76 8.36
C SER A 236 -16.29 8.12 6.91
N GLU A 237 -15.33 9.04 6.75
CA GLU A 237 -14.78 9.37 5.42
C GLU A 237 -14.19 8.12 4.75
N HIS A 238 -13.49 7.30 5.53
CA HIS A 238 -12.84 6.08 5.06
C HIS A 238 -13.81 5.04 4.47
N CYS A 239 -15.06 4.96 4.98
CA CYS A 239 -16.04 3.96 4.54
C CYS A 239 -17.05 4.50 3.51
N LYS A 240 -17.47 5.78 3.61
CA LYS A 240 -18.48 6.37 2.70
C LYS A 240 -17.90 7.29 1.63
N HIS A 241 -16.60 7.59 1.68
CA HIS A 241 -15.93 8.42 0.68
C HIS A 241 -16.66 9.75 0.46
N LYS A 242 -17.02 10.44 1.56
CA LYS A 242 -18.00 11.54 1.55
C LYS A 242 -17.53 12.70 0.69
N ILE A 243 -16.23 12.98 0.61
CA ILE A 243 -15.66 13.98 -0.29
C ILE A 243 -15.88 13.58 -1.75
N PHE A 244 -15.63 12.32 -2.11
CA PHE A 244 -15.85 11.80 -3.47
C PHE A 244 -17.35 11.69 -3.85
N ALA A 245 -18.22 11.51 -2.85
CA ALA A 245 -19.67 11.51 -2.97
C ALA A 245 -20.31 12.91 -2.86
N SER A 246 -19.55 13.94 -2.50
CA SER A 246 -20.06 15.28 -2.22
C SER A 246 -20.63 15.98 -3.47
N LYS A 247 -21.46 16.98 -3.21
CA LYS A 247 -21.94 17.93 -4.21
C LYS A 247 -21.05 19.17 -4.17
N ILE A 248 -20.27 19.37 -5.23
CA ILE A 248 -19.24 20.40 -5.31
C ILE A 248 -19.70 21.52 -6.23
N HIS A 249 -19.79 22.73 -5.73
CA HIS A 249 -19.83 23.92 -6.56
C HIS A 249 -18.39 24.30 -6.96
N HIS A 250 -18.12 24.35 -8.26
CA HIS A 250 -16.79 24.50 -8.83
C HIS A 250 -16.68 25.75 -9.68
N VAL A 251 -15.74 26.62 -9.30
CA VAL A 251 -15.39 27.83 -10.04
C VAL A 251 -13.96 27.70 -10.56
N ASP A 252 -13.79 27.76 -11.88
CA ASP A 252 -12.47 27.81 -12.51
C ASP A 252 -12.20 29.23 -13.04
N ARG A 253 -11.27 29.94 -12.41
CA ARG A 253 -10.92 31.32 -12.79
C ARG A 253 -10.10 31.41 -14.08
N GLU A 254 -9.50 30.31 -14.50
CA GLU A 254 -8.71 30.23 -15.72
C GLU A 254 -9.60 30.09 -16.96
N THR A 255 -10.58 29.19 -16.90
CA THR A 255 -11.52 28.94 -18.01
C THR A 255 -12.78 29.81 -17.94
N GLY A 256 -13.09 30.36 -16.76
CA GLY A 256 -14.33 31.09 -16.49
C GLY A 256 -15.52 30.18 -16.21
N GLU A 257 -15.29 28.90 -15.93
CA GLU A 257 -16.32 27.91 -15.61
C GLU A 257 -16.92 28.14 -14.21
N ASP A 258 -18.23 27.92 -14.10
CA ASP A 258 -19.02 27.97 -12.87
C ASP A 258 -20.08 26.86 -12.98
N THR A 259 -19.84 25.74 -12.30
CA THR A 259 -20.64 24.51 -12.44
C THR A 259 -20.84 23.80 -11.10
N VAL A 260 -21.74 22.82 -11.09
CA VAL A 260 -21.93 21.90 -9.97
C VAL A 260 -21.61 20.49 -10.44
N VAL A 261 -20.72 19.81 -9.72
CA VAL A 261 -20.41 18.39 -9.89
C VAL A 261 -21.05 17.62 -8.74
N ASP A 262 -21.97 16.71 -9.06
CA ASP A 262 -22.66 15.87 -8.08
C ASP A 262 -21.96 14.50 -8.03
N SER A 263 -21.13 14.30 -7.01
CA SER A 263 -20.17 13.20 -6.87
C SER A 263 -19.15 13.12 -8.02
N ILE A 264 -17.90 13.46 -7.71
CA ILE A 264 -16.78 13.26 -8.65
C ILE A 264 -16.57 11.77 -8.96
N PHE A 265 -16.82 10.88 -7.99
CA PHE A 265 -16.75 9.44 -8.19
C PHE A 265 -17.78 8.94 -9.22
N LYS A 266 -19.07 9.27 -9.03
CA LYS A 266 -20.12 8.87 -9.97
C LYS A 266 -19.91 9.49 -11.35
N THR A 267 -19.48 10.75 -11.40
CA THR A 267 -19.37 11.53 -12.63
C THR A 267 -18.16 11.13 -13.48
N HIS A 268 -16.98 11.06 -12.86
CA HIS A 268 -15.69 10.96 -13.58
C HIS A 268 -15.03 9.57 -13.51
N ILE A 269 -15.53 8.66 -12.67
CA ILE A 269 -14.97 7.29 -12.53
C ILE A 269 -16.02 6.23 -12.89
N MET A 270 -17.16 6.20 -12.19
CA MET A 270 -18.18 5.16 -12.41
C MET A 270 -18.83 5.27 -13.79
N LYS A 271 -19.28 6.47 -14.17
CA LYS A 271 -19.99 6.66 -15.43
C LYS A 271 -19.11 6.31 -16.65
N PRO A 272 -17.86 6.80 -16.78
CA PRO A 272 -16.99 6.40 -17.89
C PRO A 272 -16.74 4.90 -17.94
N THR A 273 -16.53 4.25 -16.80
CA THR A 273 -16.32 2.80 -16.74
C THR A 273 -17.56 2.02 -17.15
N HIS A 274 -18.76 2.43 -16.70
CA HIS A 274 -20.02 1.83 -17.17
C HIS A 274 -20.29 2.09 -18.66
N ASP A 275 -19.93 3.27 -19.18
CA ASP A 275 -20.03 3.55 -20.61
C ASP A 275 -19.17 2.54 -21.40
N MET A 276 -17.91 2.33 -20.98
CA MET A 276 -17.01 1.33 -21.59
C MET A 276 -17.49 -0.11 -21.40
N GLN A 277 -18.09 -0.44 -20.25
CA GLN A 277 -18.68 -1.76 -20.01
C GLN A 277 -19.79 -2.10 -21.01
N ASN A 278 -20.47 -1.12 -21.61
CA ASN A 278 -21.42 -1.37 -22.67
C ASN A 278 -20.76 -1.70 -24.03
N GLU A 279 -19.45 -1.45 -24.17
CA GLU A 279 -18.69 -1.67 -25.40
C GLU A 279 -17.92 -3.00 -25.39
N VAL A 280 -17.73 -3.63 -24.23
CA VAL A 280 -16.96 -4.87 -24.04
C VAL A 280 -17.68 -5.88 -23.17
N ASP A 281 -17.41 -7.18 -23.35
CA ASP A 281 -18.02 -8.27 -22.58
C ASP A 281 -17.13 -8.85 -21.47
N TRP A 282 -15.91 -8.32 -21.34
CA TRP A 282 -14.93 -8.81 -20.38
C TRP A 282 -14.93 -8.06 -19.04
N LEU A 283 -15.69 -6.98 -18.89
CA LEU A 283 -15.89 -6.29 -17.61
C LEU A 283 -17.02 -6.96 -16.80
N LEU A 284 -16.67 -7.74 -15.78
CA LEU A 284 -17.62 -8.63 -15.09
C LEU A 284 -18.25 -8.03 -13.83
N SER A 285 -17.41 -7.47 -12.95
CA SER A 285 -17.85 -6.84 -11.70
C SER A 285 -17.04 -5.57 -11.48
N VAL A 286 -17.71 -4.44 -11.29
CA VAL A 286 -17.08 -3.13 -11.02
C VAL A 286 -17.89 -2.42 -9.95
N PHE A 287 -17.24 -1.75 -9.00
CA PHE A 287 -17.86 -0.92 -7.94
C PHE A 287 -18.84 -1.62 -6.97
N HIS A 288 -18.93 -2.95 -6.96
CA HIS A 288 -19.89 -3.72 -6.15
C HIS A 288 -19.25 -4.81 -5.28
N ASP A 289 -17.93 -4.86 -5.22
CA ASP A 289 -17.14 -5.87 -4.52
C ASP A 289 -15.80 -5.28 -4.03
N ASN A 290 -15.01 -6.03 -3.25
CA ASN A 290 -13.71 -5.61 -2.72
C ASN A 290 -12.72 -5.20 -3.84
N SER A 291 -12.87 -5.78 -5.03
CA SER A 291 -12.05 -5.49 -6.21
C SER A 291 -12.88 -5.60 -7.50
N GLY A 292 -12.43 -4.90 -8.54
CA GLY A 292 -12.98 -5.04 -9.89
C GLY A 292 -12.50 -6.32 -10.57
N VAL A 293 -13.41 -7.04 -11.22
CA VAL A 293 -13.16 -8.33 -11.87
C VAL A 293 -13.33 -8.23 -13.38
N ILE A 294 -12.34 -8.74 -14.11
CA ILE A 294 -12.39 -8.89 -15.57
C ILE A 294 -12.32 -10.36 -15.97
N ALA A 295 -12.90 -10.69 -17.11
CA ALA A 295 -12.69 -11.97 -17.78
C ALA A 295 -11.31 -11.95 -18.45
N TRP A 296 -10.38 -12.77 -17.96
CA TRP A 296 -9.05 -12.86 -18.56
C TRP A 296 -9.05 -13.76 -19.80
N ASP A 297 -9.75 -14.89 -19.73
CA ASP A 297 -10.10 -15.74 -20.87
C ASP A 297 -11.43 -16.47 -20.59
N ASP A 298 -11.75 -17.50 -21.38
CA ASP A 298 -12.98 -18.30 -21.24
C ASP A 298 -13.05 -19.12 -19.95
N GLU A 299 -11.90 -19.40 -19.31
CA GLU A 299 -11.78 -20.26 -18.12
C GLU A 299 -11.42 -19.49 -16.85
N TRP A 300 -10.74 -18.34 -16.97
CA TRP A 300 -10.20 -17.56 -15.86
C TRP A 300 -10.65 -16.09 -15.85
N SER A 301 -10.84 -15.59 -14.64
CA SER A 301 -11.04 -14.19 -14.31
C SER A 301 -9.90 -13.68 -13.46
N VAL A 302 -9.59 -12.39 -13.60
CA VAL A 302 -8.54 -11.71 -12.83
C VAL A 302 -9.09 -10.44 -12.22
N CYS A 303 -8.55 -10.07 -11.07
CA CYS A 303 -8.91 -8.86 -10.34
C CYS A 303 -7.64 -8.22 -9.76
N MET A 304 -7.72 -6.93 -9.43
CA MET A 304 -6.63 -6.22 -8.78
C MET A 304 -7.19 -5.17 -7.85
N LYS A 305 -6.56 -5.01 -6.70
CA LYS A 305 -6.89 -3.99 -5.70
C LYS A 305 -5.60 -3.35 -5.23
N ALA A 306 -5.66 -2.05 -4.99
CA ALA A 306 -4.63 -1.31 -4.29
C ALA A 306 -5.28 -0.47 -3.18
N GLU A 307 -4.68 -0.50 -2.01
CA GLU A 307 -5.11 0.20 -0.79
C GLU A 307 -3.98 1.11 -0.29
N THR A 308 -4.31 1.97 0.67
CA THR A 308 -3.35 2.90 1.29
C THR A 308 -3.31 2.72 2.80
N HIS A 309 -2.12 2.84 3.41
CA HIS A 309 -1.96 2.67 4.86
C HIS A 309 -1.12 3.79 5.53
N ASN A 310 -1.38 5.03 5.11
CA ASN A 310 -0.54 6.20 5.38
C ASN A 310 -0.44 6.57 6.87
N SER A 311 -1.57 6.79 7.57
CA SER A 311 -1.56 7.25 8.97
C SER A 311 -0.93 6.22 9.92
N PRO A 312 -1.28 4.93 9.84
CA PRO A 312 -0.65 3.94 10.71
C PRO A 312 0.83 3.76 10.39
N SER A 313 1.25 3.84 9.13
CA SER A 313 2.67 3.82 8.76
C SER A 313 3.45 5.06 9.18
N ALA A 314 2.80 6.18 9.46
CA ALA A 314 3.44 7.35 10.07
C ALA A 314 3.74 7.10 11.57
N LEU A 315 2.84 6.42 12.27
CA LEU A 315 2.92 6.17 13.72
C LEU A 315 3.73 4.91 14.08
N ASP A 316 3.54 3.84 13.31
CA ASP A 316 4.30 2.60 13.37
C ASP A 316 4.59 2.13 11.94
N PRO A 317 5.72 2.59 11.36
CA PRO A 317 6.10 2.25 9.99
C PRO A 317 6.06 0.75 9.68
N TYR A 318 6.50 -0.10 10.61
CA TYR A 318 6.53 -1.55 10.43
C TYR A 318 5.13 -2.18 10.48
N GLY A 319 4.41 -2.00 11.59
CA GLY A 319 3.09 -2.57 11.78
C GLY A 319 2.10 -2.07 10.74
N GLY A 320 2.07 -0.76 10.49
CA GLY A 320 1.18 -0.14 9.51
C GLY A 320 1.39 -0.65 8.08
N ALA A 321 2.65 -0.82 7.65
CA ALA A 321 2.90 -1.31 6.29
C ALA A 321 2.58 -2.80 6.15
N MET A 322 2.88 -3.60 7.18
CA MET A 322 2.54 -5.02 7.20
C MET A 322 1.03 -5.23 7.13
N THR A 323 0.24 -4.48 7.91
CA THR A 323 -1.23 -4.58 7.84
C THR A 323 -1.79 -4.06 6.52
N GLY A 324 -1.12 -3.09 5.88
CA GLY A 324 -1.44 -2.66 4.52
C GLY A 324 -1.37 -3.82 3.52
N ILE A 325 -0.24 -4.53 3.44
CA ILE A 325 -0.06 -5.61 2.45
C ILE A 325 -0.93 -6.83 2.76
N VAL A 326 -1.04 -7.24 4.04
CA VAL A 326 -1.90 -8.37 4.38
C VAL A 326 -3.38 -8.00 4.28
N GLY A 327 -3.76 -6.73 4.43
CA GLY A 327 -5.13 -6.24 4.22
C GLY A 327 -5.57 -6.42 2.77
N VAL A 328 -4.78 -5.90 1.82
CA VAL A 328 -5.13 -6.01 0.39
C VAL A 328 -5.08 -7.45 -0.13
N ASN A 329 -4.26 -8.33 0.45
CA ASN A 329 -4.34 -9.77 0.18
C ASN A 329 -5.72 -10.34 0.53
N ARG A 330 -6.34 -9.87 1.63
CA ARG A 330 -7.69 -10.29 2.02
C ARG A 330 -8.76 -9.70 1.13
N ASP A 331 -8.60 -8.46 0.64
CA ASP A 331 -9.53 -7.90 -0.35
C ASP A 331 -9.65 -8.78 -1.59
N ILE A 332 -8.50 -9.23 -2.10
CA ILE A 332 -8.46 -10.16 -3.23
C ILE A 332 -9.09 -11.50 -2.85
N LEU A 333 -8.80 -12.04 -1.68
CA LEU A 333 -9.44 -13.26 -1.20
C LEU A 333 -10.95 -13.10 -0.98
N GLY A 334 -11.45 -11.91 -0.65
CA GLY A 334 -12.86 -11.57 -0.47
C GLY A 334 -13.60 -11.23 -1.76
N THR A 335 -12.88 -11.09 -2.87
CA THR A 335 -13.46 -10.76 -4.17
C THR A 335 -14.20 -11.96 -4.77
N GLY A 336 -15.44 -11.75 -5.20
CA GLY A 336 -16.33 -12.80 -5.68
C GLY A 336 -16.62 -13.83 -4.59
N LEU A 337 -16.37 -15.10 -4.90
CA LEU A 337 -16.45 -16.22 -3.96
C LEU A 337 -15.06 -16.71 -3.51
N GLY A 338 -14.01 -15.94 -3.79
CA GLY A 338 -12.62 -16.26 -3.45
C GLY A 338 -11.69 -16.14 -4.64
N ALA A 339 -10.91 -15.07 -4.77
CA ALA A 339 -9.80 -15.02 -5.72
C ALA A 339 -8.50 -15.46 -5.04
N ARG A 340 -7.63 -16.17 -5.75
CA ARG A 340 -6.29 -16.51 -5.26
C ARG A 340 -5.35 -15.34 -5.52
N PRO A 341 -4.76 -14.71 -4.49
CA PRO A 341 -3.66 -13.78 -4.65
C PRO A 341 -2.50 -14.43 -5.41
N ILE A 342 -2.01 -13.77 -6.45
CA ILE A 342 -0.91 -14.27 -7.29
C ILE A 342 0.25 -13.28 -7.41
N ALA A 343 0.06 -11.99 -7.19
CA ALA A 343 1.17 -11.05 -7.22
C ALA A 343 0.85 -9.82 -6.37
N ASN A 344 1.88 -9.26 -5.73
CA ASN A 344 1.80 -8.02 -4.97
C ASN A 344 2.50 -6.88 -5.70
N THR A 345 2.10 -5.66 -5.35
CA THR A 345 2.74 -4.41 -5.79
C THR A 345 2.92 -3.48 -4.58
N ASP A 346 3.96 -2.67 -4.59
CA ASP A 346 4.23 -1.69 -3.55
C ASP A 346 4.70 -0.35 -4.12
N VAL A 347 4.00 0.73 -3.78
CA VAL A 347 4.44 2.08 -4.16
C VAL A 347 4.53 2.92 -2.88
N PHE A 348 5.66 3.61 -2.71
CA PHE A 348 5.89 4.40 -1.51
C PHE A 348 6.30 5.83 -1.83
N CYS A 349 5.83 6.77 -1.01
CA CYS A 349 6.29 8.16 -1.02
C CYS A 349 6.86 8.54 0.35
N PHE A 350 8.11 8.98 0.39
CA PHE A 350 8.82 9.34 1.63
C PHE A 350 9.48 10.71 1.56
N GLY A 351 9.78 11.28 2.72
CA GLY A 351 10.80 12.34 2.80
C GLY A 351 12.19 11.81 2.41
N PRO A 352 13.15 12.69 2.04
CA PRO A 352 14.51 12.28 1.72
C PRO A 352 15.14 11.46 2.84
N PRO A 353 15.76 10.30 2.55
CA PRO A 353 16.29 9.41 3.57
C PRO A 353 17.58 9.93 4.23
N ASP A 354 18.21 10.94 3.64
CA ASP A 354 19.40 11.68 4.10
C ASP A 354 19.05 13.07 4.65
N TRP A 355 17.82 13.26 5.12
CA TRP A 355 17.33 14.53 5.66
C TRP A 355 18.25 15.12 6.74
N GLU A 356 18.70 16.36 6.54
CA GLU A 356 19.54 17.11 7.49
C GLU A 356 18.80 18.27 8.19
N GLY A 357 17.54 18.51 7.85
CA GLY A 357 16.75 19.62 8.39
C GLY A 357 16.17 19.36 9.78
N ASP A 358 15.60 20.40 10.40
CA ASP A 358 14.88 20.26 11.66
C ASP A 358 13.59 19.43 11.46
N LEU A 359 13.35 18.47 12.35
CA LEU A 359 12.13 17.67 12.39
C LEU A 359 11.30 18.02 13.64
N PRO A 360 9.97 18.09 13.55
CA PRO A 360 9.09 18.08 14.73
C PRO A 360 9.42 16.88 15.65
N GLU A 361 9.41 17.09 16.97
CA GLU A 361 9.92 16.10 17.95
C GLU A 361 9.25 14.71 17.88
N ASN A 362 8.01 14.66 17.39
CA ASN A 362 7.18 13.46 17.28
C ASN A 362 7.20 12.80 15.90
N LEU A 363 7.87 13.39 14.90
CA LEU A 363 8.07 12.76 13.60
C LEU A 363 9.33 11.91 13.60
N PHE A 364 9.25 10.73 13.00
CA PHE A 364 10.43 9.91 12.77
C PHE A 364 11.27 10.48 11.64
N HIS A 365 12.58 10.30 11.75
CA HIS A 365 13.48 10.54 10.63
C HIS A 365 13.02 9.73 9.40
N PRO A 366 12.98 10.29 8.17
CA PRO A 366 12.44 9.59 7.01
C PRO A 366 13.13 8.26 6.70
N SER A 367 14.44 8.15 6.99
CA SER A 367 15.20 6.90 6.89
C SER A 367 14.63 5.77 7.78
N ARG A 368 14.14 6.12 8.97
CA ARG A 368 13.49 5.18 9.90
C ARG A 368 12.12 4.76 9.37
N VAL A 369 11.34 5.70 8.83
CA VAL A 369 10.02 5.42 8.21
C VAL A 369 10.19 4.47 7.04
N LEU A 370 11.09 4.77 6.11
CA LEU A 370 11.37 3.94 4.93
C LEU A 370 11.76 2.51 5.33
N ARG A 371 12.73 2.35 6.26
CA ARG A 371 13.16 1.04 6.75
C ARG A 371 12.03 0.23 7.37
N GLY A 372 11.22 0.87 8.21
CA GLY A 372 10.11 0.20 8.86
C GLY A 372 9.03 -0.23 7.87
N VAL A 373 8.61 0.66 6.97
CA VAL A 373 7.62 0.35 5.93
C VAL A 373 8.11 -0.80 5.03
N HIS A 374 9.34 -0.70 4.52
CA HIS A 374 9.95 -1.75 3.69
C HIS A 374 9.99 -3.09 4.41
N ALA A 375 10.43 -3.11 5.68
CA ALA A 375 10.49 -4.33 6.47
C ALA A 375 9.09 -4.94 6.70
N GLY A 376 8.07 -4.10 6.95
CA GLY A 376 6.69 -4.54 7.15
C GLY A 376 6.10 -5.18 5.90
N VAL A 377 6.23 -4.54 4.73
CA VAL A 377 5.77 -5.11 3.44
C VAL A 377 6.53 -6.38 3.10
N ARG A 378 7.86 -6.40 3.31
CA ARG A 378 8.69 -7.59 3.06
C ARG A 378 8.23 -8.79 3.88
N VAL A 379 8.02 -8.60 5.19
CA VAL A 379 7.56 -9.68 6.07
C VAL A 379 6.17 -10.14 5.65
N GLY A 380 5.23 -9.21 5.50
CA GLY A 380 3.86 -9.52 5.11
C GLY A 380 3.76 -10.27 3.77
N GLY A 381 4.46 -9.80 2.73
CA GLY A 381 4.46 -10.43 1.41
C GLY A 381 5.18 -11.78 1.37
N ASN A 382 6.42 -11.85 1.87
CA ASN A 382 7.23 -13.06 1.80
C ASN A 382 6.62 -14.20 2.63
N GLU A 383 6.17 -13.92 3.86
CA GLU A 383 5.58 -14.96 4.72
C GLU A 383 4.19 -15.40 4.24
N SER A 384 3.46 -14.54 3.53
CA SER A 384 2.22 -14.93 2.83
C SER A 384 2.49 -15.81 1.61
N GLY A 385 3.73 -15.86 1.11
CA GLY A 385 4.11 -16.62 -0.08
C GLY A 385 3.55 -16.03 -1.38
N ILE A 386 3.42 -14.70 -1.46
CA ILE A 386 2.94 -13.98 -2.65
C ILE A 386 4.07 -13.07 -3.15
N PRO A 387 4.50 -13.19 -4.42
CA PRO A 387 5.66 -12.45 -4.93
C PRO A 387 5.29 -10.98 -5.17
N THR A 388 6.18 -10.05 -4.84
CA THR A 388 6.05 -8.63 -5.20
C THR A 388 6.68 -8.41 -6.57
N VAL A 389 5.92 -7.97 -7.59
CA VAL A 389 6.38 -7.98 -9.00
C VAL A 389 6.54 -6.61 -9.62
N ASN A 390 5.96 -5.57 -9.03
CA ASN A 390 5.98 -4.20 -9.54
C ASN A 390 5.88 -3.20 -8.37
N GLY A 391 6.44 -2.00 -8.54
CA GLY A 391 6.45 -0.99 -7.49
C GLY A 391 7.28 0.24 -7.83
N ALA A 392 7.24 1.24 -6.95
CA ALA A 392 7.99 2.49 -7.10
C ALA A 392 8.29 3.14 -5.72
N ILE A 393 9.36 3.95 -5.65
CA ILE A 393 9.69 4.73 -4.46
C ILE A 393 9.97 6.17 -4.89
N VAL A 394 9.15 7.10 -4.40
CA VAL A 394 9.20 8.53 -4.69
C VAL A 394 9.60 9.32 -3.44
N PHE A 395 10.41 10.34 -3.63
CA PHE A 395 10.94 11.20 -2.57
C PHE A 395 10.56 12.66 -2.80
N ASP A 396 9.99 13.28 -1.76
CA ASP A 396 9.71 14.72 -1.68
C ASP A 396 9.65 15.14 -0.19
N ASP A 397 10.25 16.28 0.14
CA ASP A 397 10.36 16.81 1.51
C ASP A 397 8.99 16.90 2.22
N ARG A 398 7.91 17.14 1.47
CA ARG A 398 6.57 17.28 2.04
C ARG A 398 6.01 15.97 2.59
N TYR A 399 6.52 14.81 2.15
CA TYR A 399 6.14 13.51 2.70
C TYR A 399 6.77 13.23 4.08
N ILE A 400 7.62 14.12 4.60
CA ILE A 400 8.05 14.09 6.01
C ILE A 400 6.86 14.21 6.95
N GLY A 401 5.88 15.06 6.60
CA GLY A 401 4.66 15.21 7.40
C GLY A 401 3.87 13.90 7.48
N LYS A 402 3.74 13.21 6.34
CA LYS A 402 3.06 11.92 6.27
C LYS A 402 3.54 11.11 5.06
N PRO A 403 4.05 9.87 5.26
CA PRO A 403 4.41 9.00 4.14
C PRO A 403 3.16 8.50 3.42
N LEU A 404 3.30 8.17 2.14
CA LEU A 404 2.27 7.43 1.41
C LEU A 404 2.71 5.99 1.22
N VAL A 405 1.85 5.06 1.62
CA VAL A 405 2.13 3.62 1.60
C VAL A 405 1.02 2.94 0.84
N TYR A 406 1.26 2.65 -0.44
CA TYR A 406 0.34 1.94 -1.31
C TYR A 406 0.71 0.45 -1.34
N CYS A 407 -0.26 -0.41 -1.07
CA CYS A 407 -0.11 -1.87 -1.17
C CYS A 407 -1.14 -2.39 -2.16
N GLY A 408 -0.69 -3.16 -3.15
CA GLY A 408 -1.54 -3.75 -4.18
C GLY A 408 -1.41 -5.26 -4.28
N THR A 409 -2.48 -5.92 -4.73
CA THR A 409 -2.50 -7.36 -4.98
C THR A 409 -3.34 -7.68 -6.23
N VAL A 410 -2.85 -8.61 -7.06
CA VAL A 410 -3.54 -9.20 -8.20
C VAL A 410 -4.05 -10.59 -7.82
N GLY A 411 -5.30 -10.88 -8.16
CA GLY A 411 -5.96 -12.16 -7.94
C GLY A 411 -6.37 -12.88 -9.22
N ILE A 412 -6.50 -14.20 -9.13
CA ILE A 412 -7.08 -15.05 -10.19
C ILE A 412 -8.16 -15.98 -9.62
N MET A 413 -9.24 -16.17 -10.37
CA MET A 413 -10.35 -17.07 -10.01
C MET A 413 -10.87 -17.80 -11.26
N PRO A 414 -11.44 -19.01 -11.14
CA PRO A 414 -12.12 -19.64 -12.27
C PRO A 414 -13.32 -18.79 -12.72
N ARG A 415 -13.72 -18.87 -13.99
CA ARG A 415 -14.91 -18.18 -14.51
C ARG A 415 -16.20 -18.73 -13.91
N THR A 416 -16.21 -20.01 -13.59
CA THR A 416 -17.40 -20.74 -13.13
C THR A 416 -16.97 -21.83 -12.14
N LEU A 417 -17.72 -21.97 -11.04
CA LEU A 417 -17.55 -23.03 -10.05
C LEU A 417 -18.10 -24.37 -10.57
N PRO A 418 -17.75 -25.52 -9.95
CA PRO A 418 -18.25 -26.83 -10.39
C PRO A 418 -19.78 -26.98 -10.39
N ASP A 419 -20.49 -26.17 -9.61
CA ASP A 419 -21.95 -26.14 -9.54
C ASP A 419 -22.62 -25.24 -10.61
N GLY A 420 -21.82 -24.56 -11.44
CA GLY A 420 -22.28 -23.70 -12.53
C GLY A 420 -22.45 -22.22 -12.17
N ARG A 421 -22.21 -21.82 -10.91
CA ARG A 421 -22.23 -20.40 -10.54
C ARG A 421 -21.02 -19.65 -11.08
N PRO A 422 -21.17 -18.41 -11.59
CA PRO A 422 -20.02 -17.56 -11.88
C PRO A 422 -19.29 -17.17 -10.59
N SER A 423 -17.97 -17.36 -10.52
CA SER A 423 -17.21 -17.19 -9.28
C SER A 423 -17.11 -15.73 -8.81
N HIS A 424 -17.40 -14.77 -9.68
CA HIS A 424 -17.42 -13.33 -9.37
C HIS A 424 -18.78 -12.85 -8.82
N ILE A 425 -19.77 -13.75 -8.66
CA ILE A 425 -21.11 -13.38 -8.19
C ILE A 425 -21.36 -13.99 -6.80
N LYS A 426 -21.56 -13.12 -5.81
CA LYS A 426 -22.01 -13.48 -4.46
C LYS A 426 -23.51 -13.79 -4.48
N THR A 427 -23.93 -14.85 -3.80
CA THR A 427 -25.32 -15.35 -3.80
C THR A 427 -25.82 -15.75 -2.39
N PRO A 428 -25.66 -14.93 -1.35
CA PRO A 428 -26.19 -15.27 -0.03
C PRO A 428 -27.72 -15.26 -0.03
N VAL A 429 -28.32 -16.04 0.87
CA VAL A 429 -29.77 -16.04 1.12
C VAL A 429 -30.08 -15.96 2.61
N ALA A 430 -31.30 -15.52 2.94
CA ALA A 430 -31.75 -15.56 4.33
C ALA A 430 -31.75 -17.00 4.86
N GLY A 431 -31.19 -17.21 6.04
CA GLY A 431 -30.94 -18.52 6.64
C GLY A 431 -29.51 -19.02 6.50
N ASP A 432 -28.68 -18.41 5.64
CA ASP A 432 -27.25 -18.73 5.59
C ASP A 432 -26.57 -18.43 6.93
N ILE A 433 -25.68 -19.33 7.33
CA ILE A 433 -24.88 -19.24 8.54
C ILE A 433 -23.64 -18.41 8.22
N VAL A 434 -23.35 -17.42 9.06
CA VAL A 434 -22.24 -16.50 8.87
C VAL A 434 -21.15 -16.80 9.89
N TYR A 435 -19.97 -17.15 9.37
CA TYR A 435 -18.77 -17.48 10.12
C TYR A 435 -17.81 -16.30 10.13
N MET A 436 -17.20 -16.05 11.29
CA MET A 436 -15.93 -15.35 11.37
C MET A 436 -14.81 -16.37 11.30
N VAL A 437 -13.87 -16.18 10.38
CA VAL A 437 -12.79 -17.12 10.09
C VAL A 437 -11.44 -16.43 10.27
N GLY A 438 -10.48 -17.11 10.91
CA GLY A 438 -9.10 -16.65 11.06
C GLY A 438 -8.78 -16.11 12.46
N GLY A 439 -8.31 -14.87 12.54
CA GLY A 439 -7.82 -14.22 13.77
C GLY A 439 -8.91 -13.95 14.82
N ARG A 440 -8.49 -13.80 16.08
CA ARG A 440 -9.38 -13.46 17.21
C ARG A 440 -9.52 -11.96 17.40
N VAL A 441 -10.64 -11.52 17.97
CA VAL A 441 -10.94 -10.11 18.24
C VAL A 441 -10.23 -9.62 19.50
N GLY A 442 -9.55 -8.47 19.42
CA GLY A 442 -8.86 -7.81 20.53
C GLY A 442 -9.05 -6.29 20.53
N TYR A 443 -8.32 -5.62 21.43
CA TYR A 443 -8.33 -4.15 21.57
C TYR A 443 -7.52 -3.44 20.47
N ASP A 444 -6.86 -4.19 19.61
CA ASP A 444 -6.12 -3.69 18.46
C ASP A 444 -7.08 -3.12 17.40
N GLY A 445 -6.79 -1.91 16.93
CA GLY A 445 -7.50 -1.29 15.81
C GLY A 445 -8.84 -0.64 16.16
N ILE A 446 -9.21 -0.51 17.43
CA ILE A 446 -10.42 0.22 17.82
C ILE A 446 -10.26 1.69 17.39
N HIS A 447 -11.27 2.22 16.68
CA HIS A 447 -11.30 3.54 16.06
C HIS A 447 -10.31 3.76 14.92
N GLY A 448 -9.82 2.71 14.26
CA GLY A 448 -8.88 2.83 13.13
C GLY A 448 -9.43 3.64 11.95
N ALA A 449 -10.66 3.34 11.47
CA ALA A 449 -11.27 4.07 10.35
C ALA A 449 -11.57 5.55 10.69
N THR A 450 -12.12 5.83 11.87
CA THR A 450 -12.37 7.20 12.32
C THR A 450 -11.06 7.97 12.53
N PHE A 451 -10.02 7.34 13.09
CA PHE A 451 -8.70 7.95 13.26
C PHE A 451 -8.02 8.24 11.91
N SER A 452 -8.12 7.33 10.93
CA SER A 452 -7.57 7.55 9.58
C SER A 452 -8.22 8.75 8.86
N SER A 453 -9.43 9.13 9.28
CA SER A 453 -10.21 10.27 8.78
C SER A 453 -9.86 11.60 9.48
N LEU A 454 -8.92 11.59 10.45
CA LEU A 454 -8.46 12.76 11.20
C LEU A 454 -7.01 13.12 10.84
N GLU A 455 -6.63 14.37 11.11
CA GLU A 455 -5.24 14.83 11.01
C GLU A 455 -4.38 14.17 12.11
N LEU A 456 -3.12 13.84 11.78
CA LEU A 456 -2.16 13.32 12.75
C LEU A 456 -1.75 14.43 13.74
N THR A 457 -1.88 14.16 15.04
CA THR A 457 -1.49 15.09 16.12
C THR A 457 -0.72 14.38 17.24
N GLU A 458 -0.15 15.16 18.16
CA GLU A 458 0.60 14.64 19.33
C GLU A 458 -0.23 13.75 20.28
N GLU A 459 -1.57 13.84 20.24
CA GLU A 459 -2.48 13.10 21.14
C GLU A 459 -2.99 11.77 20.54
N SER A 460 -2.37 11.29 19.46
CA SER A 460 -2.83 10.10 18.72
C SER A 460 -2.79 8.82 19.59
N PRO A 461 -3.90 8.05 19.71
CA PRO A 461 -3.98 6.91 20.61
C PRO A 461 -3.18 5.69 20.13
N SER A 462 -2.52 5.01 21.07
CA SER A 462 -1.72 3.80 20.83
C SER A 462 -2.51 2.58 20.34
N SER A 463 -3.85 2.59 20.48
CA SER A 463 -4.73 1.50 20.04
C SER A 463 -4.82 1.35 18.52
N ALA A 464 -4.39 2.36 17.75
CA ALA A 464 -4.40 2.35 16.29
C ALA A 464 -3.31 1.44 15.67
N VAL A 465 -2.32 1.00 16.45
CA VAL A 465 -1.20 0.18 15.94
C VAL A 465 -1.56 -1.31 15.99
N GLN A 466 -1.38 -1.98 14.86
CA GLN A 466 -1.72 -3.39 14.66
C GLN A 466 -0.49 -4.16 14.15
N ILE A 467 -0.41 -5.44 14.51
CA ILE A 467 0.61 -6.37 14.01
C ILE A 467 -0.17 -7.50 13.33
N GLY A 468 -0.09 -7.57 12.00
CA GLY A 468 -0.64 -8.70 11.22
C GLY A 468 0.13 -10.00 11.44
N ASP A 469 -0.50 -11.12 11.10
CA ASP A 469 -0.04 -12.51 11.24
C ASP A 469 -0.15 -13.23 9.87
N PRO A 470 0.87 -13.09 9.00
CA PRO A 470 0.84 -13.64 7.64
C PRO A 470 0.62 -15.16 7.59
N ILE A 471 1.08 -15.90 8.60
CA ILE A 471 0.95 -17.36 8.66
C ILE A 471 -0.51 -17.76 8.87
N THR A 472 -1.23 -17.08 9.77
CA THR A 472 -2.67 -17.30 9.96
C THR A 472 -3.43 -16.96 8.68
N GLN A 473 -3.10 -15.85 8.02
CA GLN A 473 -3.67 -15.50 6.73
C GLN A 473 -3.41 -16.59 5.68
N LYS A 474 -2.20 -17.17 5.64
CA LYS A 474 -1.86 -18.21 4.67
C LYS A 474 -2.69 -19.48 4.88
N LYS A 475 -2.84 -19.96 6.12
CA LYS A 475 -3.71 -21.12 6.44
C LYS A 475 -5.16 -20.85 6.01
N MET A 476 -5.67 -19.66 6.33
CA MET A 476 -7.01 -19.23 5.95
C MET A 476 -7.20 -19.15 4.43
N LEU A 477 -6.22 -18.60 3.70
CA LEU A 477 -6.24 -18.51 2.25
C LEU A 477 -6.39 -19.90 1.62
N ASP A 478 -5.57 -20.87 2.04
CA ASP A 478 -5.61 -22.22 1.47
C ASP A 478 -6.96 -22.90 1.73
N MET A 479 -7.51 -22.74 2.95
CA MET A 479 -8.84 -23.24 3.31
C MET A 479 -9.97 -22.61 2.49
N VAL A 480 -9.95 -21.29 2.31
CA VAL A 480 -11.00 -20.56 1.57
C VAL A 480 -11.02 -20.95 0.09
N LEU A 481 -9.85 -21.12 -0.53
CA LEU A 481 -9.78 -21.52 -1.94
C LEU A 481 -10.31 -22.94 -2.15
N GLU A 482 -10.04 -23.86 -1.23
CA GLU A 482 -10.61 -25.22 -1.27
C GLU A 482 -12.13 -25.19 -1.03
N ALA A 483 -12.61 -24.40 -0.06
CA ALA A 483 -14.04 -24.24 0.21
C ALA A 483 -14.81 -23.64 -0.99
N ARG A 484 -14.19 -22.70 -1.71
CA ARG A 484 -14.71 -22.15 -2.96
C ARG A 484 -14.81 -23.23 -4.04
N ASP A 485 -13.75 -24.01 -4.22
CA ASP A 485 -13.69 -25.04 -5.27
C ASP A 485 -14.68 -26.17 -5.01
N GLU A 486 -15.02 -26.44 -3.73
CA GLU A 486 -16.11 -27.34 -3.35
C GLU A 486 -17.51 -26.72 -3.44
N GLY A 487 -17.61 -25.41 -3.68
CA GLY A 487 -18.88 -24.68 -3.84
C GLY A 487 -19.60 -24.36 -2.52
N LEU A 488 -18.89 -24.39 -1.38
CA LEU A 488 -19.48 -24.22 -0.04
C LEU A 488 -19.80 -22.75 0.30
N ILE A 489 -19.12 -21.81 -0.35
CA ILE A 489 -19.25 -20.37 -0.06
C ILE A 489 -20.43 -19.78 -0.84
N THR A 490 -21.34 -19.10 -0.15
CA THR A 490 -22.42 -18.29 -0.78
C THR A 490 -22.04 -16.83 -0.86
N CYS A 491 -21.27 -16.32 0.11
CA CYS A 491 -20.77 -14.95 0.14
C CYS A 491 -19.53 -14.89 1.04
N ILE A 492 -18.59 -14.00 0.73
CA ILE A 492 -17.37 -13.79 1.50
C ILE A 492 -16.98 -12.32 1.46
N THR A 493 -16.37 -11.80 2.51
CA THR A 493 -15.70 -10.49 2.52
C THR A 493 -14.61 -10.47 3.58
N ASP A 494 -13.69 -9.51 3.50
CA ASP A 494 -12.68 -9.29 4.52
C ASP A 494 -13.24 -8.56 5.76
N ASN A 495 -12.51 -8.66 6.87
CA ASN A 495 -12.75 -7.82 8.04
C ASN A 495 -11.66 -6.74 8.13
N GLY A 496 -11.92 -5.59 7.52
CA GLY A 496 -11.09 -4.40 7.58
C GLY A 496 -11.65 -3.34 8.55
N ALA A 497 -11.77 -2.11 8.03
CA ALA A 497 -12.32 -0.96 8.75
C ALA A 497 -13.74 -1.22 9.28
N GLY A 498 -13.99 -0.89 10.56
CA GLY A 498 -15.28 -1.15 11.21
C GLY A 498 -15.58 -2.62 11.52
N GLY A 499 -14.68 -3.56 11.23
CA GLY A 499 -14.74 -4.94 11.72
C GLY A 499 -15.99 -5.73 11.32
N LEU A 500 -16.67 -6.32 12.31
CA LEU A 500 -17.89 -7.11 12.09
C LEU A 500 -19.09 -6.21 11.73
N SER A 501 -19.06 -4.94 12.11
CA SER A 501 -20.14 -4.00 11.78
C SER A 501 -20.24 -3.74 10.28
N SER A 502 -19.11 -3.50 9.62
CA SER A 502 -19.04 -3.28 8.16
C SER A 502 -19.21 -4.59 7.41
N SER A 503 -18.35 -5.59 7.63
CA SER A 503 -18.39 -6.87 6.90
C SER A 503 -19.77 -7.56 6.89
N ILE A 504 -20.38 -7.79 8.06
CA ILE A 504 -21.70 -8.41 8.14
C ILE A 504 -22.79 -7.41 7.72
N GLY A 505 -22.65 -6.13 8.08
CA GLY A 505 -23.63 -5.08 7.78
C GLY A 505 -23.79 -4.80 6.28
N GLU A 506 -22.71 -4.81 5.51
CA GLU A 506 -22.70 -4.67 4.05
C GLU A 506 -23.19 -5.95 3.38
N MET A 507 -22.71 -7.13 3.82
CA MET A 507 -23.22 -8.40 3.28
C MET A 507 -24.73 -8.59 3.55
N ALA A 508 -25.25 -8.02 4.63
CA ALA A 508 -26.67 -8.07 4.96
C ALA A 508 -27.56 -7.28 3.99
N GLU A 509 -27.01 -6.38 3.15
CA GLU A 509 -27.77 -5.70 2.08
C GLU A 509 -28.29 -6.69 1.03
N TYR A 510 -27.56 -7.78 0.77
CA TYR A 510 -27.99 -8.82 -0.18
C TYR A 510 -29.26 -9.56 0.28
N THR A 511 -29.41 -9.78 1.58
CA THR A 511 -30.54 -10.53 2.16
C THR A 511 -31.59 -9.65 2.81
N ASN A 512 -31.26 -8.36 3.01
CA ASN A 512 -32.03 -7.38 3.76
C ASN A 512 -32.18 -7.74 5.25
N GLY A 513 -31.05 -8.00 5.93
CA GLY A 513 -30.99 -8.13 7.40
C GLY A 513 -30.04 -9.21 7.91
N CYS A 514 -29.70 -9.14 9.18
CA CYS A 514 -28.84 -10.11 9.87
C CYS A 514 -29.13 -10.13 11.38
N GLU A 515 -28.81 -11.26 12.00
CA GLU A 515 -28.76 -11.39 13.46
C GLU A 515 -27.34 -11.84 13.87
N ILE A 516 -26.63 -11.02 14.64
CA ILE A 516 -25.27 -11.26 15.12
C ILE A 516 -25.29 -11.56 16.61
N ASP A 517 -24.53 -12.56 17.07
CA ASP A 517 -24.33 -12.85 18.48
C ASP A 517 -22.87 -12.66 18.88
N LEU A 518 -22.58 -11.53 19.53
CA LEU A 518 -21.24 -11.14 19.95
C LEU A 518 -20.68 -12.03 21.05
N ALA A 519 -21.51 -12.75 21.81
CA ALA A 519 -21.03 -13.67 22.85
C ALA A 519 -20.30 -14.89 22.26
N LYS A 520 -20.53 -15.19 20.97
CA LYS A 520 -19.85 -16.28 20.25
C LYS A 520 -18.53 -15.85 19.62
N VAL A 521 -18.27 -14.55 19.49
CA VAL A 521 -17.07 -14.05 18.81
C VAL A 521 -15.82 -14.44 19.61
N PRO A 522 -14.83 -15.12 19.01
CA PRO A 522 -13.64 -15.53 19.73
C PRO A 522 -12.75 -14.31 20.02
N LEU A 523 -12.38 -14.14 21.30
CA LEU A 523 -11.62 -12.99 21.79
C LEU A 523 -10.17 -13.38 22.13
N LYS A 524 -9.22 -12.47 21.89
CA LYS A 524 -7.82 -12.59 22.35
C LYS A 524 -7.74 -12.55 23.88
N GLN A 525 -8.58 -11.70 24.49
CA GLN A 525 -8.71 -11.54 25.93
C GLN A 525 -10.14 -11.19 26.32
N ALA A 526 -10.57 -11.60 27.51
CA ALA A 526 -11.88 -11.22 28.05
C ALA A 526 -11.92 -9.72 28.39
N GLY A 527 -13.13 -9.16 28.43
CA GLY A 527 -13.37 -7.79 28.94
C GLY A 527 -13.80 -6.77 27.89
N LEU A 528 -13.77 -7.10 26.60
CA LEU A 528 -14.25 -6.19 25.56
C LEU A 528 -15.75 -5.93 25.75
N SER A 529 -16.12 -4.66 25.67
CA SER A 529 -17.49 -4.18 25.59
C SER A 529 -18.12 -4.60 24.27
N PRO A 530 -19.46 -4.75 24.18
CA PRO A 530 -20.11 -5.16 22.92
C PRO A 530 -19.76 -4.31 21.70
N TRP A 531 -19.64 -2.99 21.87
CA TRP A 531 -19.24 -2.11 20.77
C TRP A 531 -17.80 -2.38 20.32
N GLU A 532 -16.86 -2.60 21.26
CA GLU A 532 -15.46 -2.93 20.97
C GLU A 532 -15.35 -4.24 20.19
N ILE A 533 -16.14 -5.27 20.55
CA ILE A 533 -16.17 -6.55 19.81
C ILE A 533 -16.67 -6.33 18.37
N LEU A 534 -17.73 -5.53 18.23
CA LEU A 534 -18.40 -5.32 16.95
C LEU A 534 -17.54 -4.52 15.96
N VAL A 535 -16.84 -3.47 16.43
CA VAL A 535 -16.08 -2.54 15.57
C VAL A 535 -14.58 -2.81 15.51
N SER A 536 -14.06 -3.75 16.32
CA SER A 536 -12.64 -4.08 16.34
C SER A 536 -12.12 -4.42 14.94
N GLU A 537 -10.98 -3.83 14.60
CA GLU A 537 -10.26 -4.00 13.33
C GLU A 537 -9.07 -4.96 13.47
N SER A 538 -9.15 -5.90 14.42
CA SER A 538 -8.16 -6.99 14.53
C SER A 538 -7.91 -7.68 13.19
N GLN A 539 -6.66 -8.04 12.93
CA GLN A 539 -6.24 -8.51 11.62
C GLN A 539 -6.51 -10.02 11.38
N GLU A 540 -6.26 -10.46 10.15
CA GLU A 540 -6.39 -11.84 9.66
C GLU A 540 -7.79 -12.45 9.79
N ARG A 541 -8.83 -11.64 9.62
CA ARG A 541 -10.23 -12.09 9.72
C ARG A 541 -10.95 -11.98 8.38
N MET A 542 -11.82 -12.96 8.11
CA MET A 542 -12.77 -12.98 7.00
C MET A 542 -14.16 -13.33 7.52
N THR A 543 -15.19 -12.80 6.85
CA THR A 543 -16.59 -13.17 7.08
C THR A 543 -17.07 -14.02 5.93
N ILE A 544 -17.54 -15.24 6.23
CA ILE A 544 -17.95 -16.24 5.22
C ILE A 544 -19.36 -16.72 5.50
N ALA A 545 -20.23 -16.67 4.49
CA ALA A 545 -21.58 -17.22 4.54
C ALA A 545 -21.64 -18.58 3.85
N VAL A 546 -22.29 -19.52 4.53
CA VAL A 546 -22.42 -20.93 4.13
C VAL A 546 -23.86 -21.38 4.35
N LYS A 547 -24.35 -22.27 3.49
CA LYS A 547 -25.70 -22.83 3.65
C LYS A 547 -25.77 -23.76 4.85
N PRO A 548 -26.91 -23.86 5.55
CA PRO A 548 -27.05 -24.80 6.67
C PRO A 548 -26.73 -26.26 6.32
N GLU A 549 -27.03 -26.73 5.10
CA GLU A 549 -26.68 -28.08 4.66
C GLU A 549 -25.17 -28.32 4.46
N ASP A 550 -24.39 -27.26 4.25
CA ASP A 550 -22.96 -27.31 3.94
C ASP A 550 -22.08 -27.07 5.19
N GLN A 551 -22.69 -26.78 6.34
CA GLN A 551 -22.03 -26.47 7.62
C GLN A 551 -20.98 -27.52 8.02
N GLU A 552 -21.37 -28.81 8.04
CA GLU A 552 -20.47 -29.88 8.51
C GLU A 552 -19.23 -30.02 7.62
N ALA A 553 -19.41 -29.84 6.30
CA ALA A 553 -18.31 -29.89 5.33
C ALA A 553 -17.36 -28.71 5.54
N PHE A 554 -17.91 -27.50 5.68
CA PHE A 554 -17.12 -26.28 5.90
C PHE A 554 -16.32 -26.33 7.20
N GLU A 555 -16.93 -26.73 8.32
CA GLU A 555 -16.25 -26.86 9.62
C GLU A 555 -15.18 -27.96 9.61
N SER A 556 -15.43 -29.07 8.91
CA SER A 556 -14.43 -30.13 8.74
C SER A 556 -13.21 -29.65 7.96
N LEU A 557 -13.44 -28.83 6.93
CA LEU A 557 -12.36 -28.23 6.14
C LEU A 557 -11.58 -27.20 6.96
N ALA A 558 -12.26 -26.36 7.75
CA ALA A 558 -11.60 -25.43 8.67
C ALA A 558 -10.69 -26.16 9.67
N ALA A 559 -11.17 -27.27 10.25
CA ALA A 559 -10.37 -28.10 11.15
C ALA A 559 -9.17 -28.75 10.48
N LEU A 560 -9.30 -29.21 9.22
CA LEU A 560 -8.21 -29.80 8.44
C LEU A 560 -7.05 -28.82 8.23
N HIS A 561 -7.38 -27.55 7.96
CA HIS A 561 -6.41 -26.48 7.71
C HIS A 561 -5.97 -25.75 8.99
N GLU A 562 -6.42 -26.20 10.16
CA GLU A 562 -6.14 -25.56 11.46
C GLU A 562 -6.59 -24.08 11.51
N VAL A 563 -7.72 -23.77 10.87
CA VAL A 563 -8.32 -22.43 10.82
C VAL A 563 -9.48 -22.34 11.80
N GLU A 564 -9.47 -21.36 12.69
CA GLU A 564 -10.59 -21.09 13.60
C GLU A 564 -11.77 -20.51 12.81
N ALA A 565 -12.89 -21.23 12.75
CA ALA A 565 -14.12 -20.81 12.09
C ALA A 565 -15.27 -20.88 13.09
N THR A 566 -15.86 -19.72 13.41
CA THR A 566 -16.90 -19.61 14.44
C THR A 566 -18.17 -19.01 13.86
N ALA A 567 -19.29 -19.72 13.97
CA ALA A 567 -20.60 -19.21 13.57
C ALA A 567 -21.04 -18.09 14.52
N VAL A 568 -21.03 -16.85 14.01
CA VAL A 568 -21.31 -15.63 14.79
C VAL A 568 -22.62 -14.97 14.42
N ALA A 569 -23.17 -15.26 13.24
CA ALA A 569 -24.38 -14.62 12.76
C ALA A 569 -25.21 -15.52 11.83
N THR A 570 -26.41 -15.06 11.50
CA THR A 570 -27.29 -15.65 10.49
C THR A 570 -27.91 -14.54 9.66
N PHE A 571 -27.91 -14.71 8.33
CA PHE A 571 -28.59 -13.75 7.47
C PHE A 571 -30.11 -13.87 7.59
N THR A 572 -30.79 -12.73 7.58
CA THR A 572 -32.24 -12.64 7.67
C THR A 572 -32.79 -11.76 6.55
N SER A 573 -34.12 -11.67 6.46
CA SER A 573 -34.82 -10.76 5.53
C SER A 573 -35.75 -9.80 6.29
N THR A 574 -35.35 -9.43 7.51
CA THR A 574 -36.17 -8.65 8.45
C THR A 574 -36.14 -7.14 8.21
N GLY A 575 -35.19 -6.66 7.41
CA GLY A 575 -34.85 -5.25 7.25
C GLY A 575 -33.93 -4.69 8.33
N MET A 576 -33.47 -5.54 9.27
CA MET A 576 -32.81 -5.10 10.49
C MET A 576 -31.39 -5.65 10.60
N PHE A 577 -30.48 -4.79 11.04
CA PHE A 577 -29.18 -5.11 11.61
C PHE A 577 -29.37 -5.34 13.11
N HIS A 578 -29.57 -6.61 13.50
CA HIS A 578 -29.82 -6.99 14.88
C HIS A 578 -28.57 -7.57 15.52
N VAL A 579 -28.02 -6.88 16.51
CA VAL A 579 -26.85 -7.35 17.27
C VAL A 579 -27.28 -7.71 18.68
N ARG A 580 -26.90 -8.91 19.10
CA ARG A 580 -27.12 -9.48 20.42
C ARG A 580 -25.79 -9.78 21.12
N TYR A 581 -25.85 -9.83 22.44
CA TYR A 581 -24.86 -10.47 23.29
C TYR A 581 -25.59 -11.51 24.13
N ASP A 582 -25.42 -12.80 23.80
CA ASP A 582 -26.30 -13.87 24.25
C ASP A 582 -27.76 -13.51 23.94
N GLU A 583 -28.65 -13.46 24.95
CA GLU A 583 -30.07 -13.14 24.79
C GLU A 583 -30.39 -11.64 24.75
N ALA A 584 -29.44 -10.77 25.06
CA ALA A 584 -29.67 -9.34 25.16
C ALA A 584 -29.41 -8.63 23.83
N THR A 585 -30.40 -7.89 23.32
CA THR A 585 -30.18 -6.97 22.19
C THR A 585 -29.29 -5.82 22.62
N VAL A 586 -28.22 -5.57 21.86
CA VAL A 586 -27.27 -4.48 22.11
C VAL A 586 -27.27 -3.42 21.01
N ALA A 587 -27.68 -3.78 19.79
CA ALA A 587 -27.97 -2.83 18.70
C ALA A 587 -29.12 -3.35 17.82
N TYR A 588 -29.93 -2.43 17.29
CA TYR A 588 -31.08 -2.72 16.43
C TYR A 588 -31.36 -1.55 15.48
N LEU A 589 -30.73 -1.59 14.30
CA LEU A 589 -30.78 -0.53 13.29
C LEU A 589 -31.43 -1.03 11.98
N PRO A 590 -32.27 -0.23 11.30
CA PRO A 590 -32.68 -0.56 9.94
C PRO A 590 -31.48 -0.54 8.99
N ILE A 591 -31.34 -1.55 8.13
CA ILE A 591 -30.22 -1.66 7.16
C ILE A 591 -30.17 -0.41 6.25
N GLU A 592 -31.32 0.05 5.76
CA GLU A 592 -31.43 1.27 4.95
C GLU A 592 -30.90 2.50 5.68
N PHE A 593 -31.15 2.65 6.99
CA PHE A 593 -30.64 3.81 7.72
C PHE A 593 -29.13 3.71 7.98
N LEU A 594 -28.63 2.50 8.27
CA LEU A 594 -27.20 2.26 8.47
C LEU A 594 -26.40 2.69 7.24
N HIS A 595 -26.89 2.42 6.02
CA HIS A 595 -26.14 2.69 4.79
C HIS A 595 -26.50 3.98 4.05
N ASP A 596 -27.78 4.37 4.03
CA ASP A 596 -28.29 5.51 3.25
C ASP A 596 -28.77 6.68 4.14
N GLY A 597 -28.59 6.59 5.46
CA GLY A 597 -29.00 7.64 6.40
C GLY A 597 -28.05 8.85 6.46
N VAL A 598 -26.84 8.73 5.93
CA VAL A 598 -25.82 9.79 5.96
C VAL A 598 -26.19 10.96 5.03
N PRO A 599 -26.19 12.22 5.50
CA PRO A 599 -26.44 13.38 4.64
C PRO A 599 -25.27 13.62 3.66
N GLN A 600 -25.58 14.00 2.42
CA GLN A 600 -24.57 14.35 1.42
C GLN A 600 -23.87 15.67 1.78
N LEU A 601 -22.54 15.70 1.68
CA LEU A 601 -21.75 16.92 1.86
C LEU A 601 -21.96 17.91 0.70
N GLU A 602 -22.06 19.20 1.03
CA GLU A 602 -22.03 20.31 0.06
C GLU A 602 -20.71 21.08 0.23
N LEU A 603 -19.91 21.18 -0.84
CA LEU A 603 -18.58 21.77 -0.81
C LEU A 603 -18.41 22.84 -1.89
N GLU A 604 -17.47 23.76 -1.65
CA GLU A 604 -17.12 24.88 -2.54
C GLU A 604 -15.66 24.75 -2.97
N SER A 605 -15.40 24.84 -4.27
CA SER A 605 -14.04 24.78 -4.82
C SER A 605 -13.75 25.94 -5.77
N GLU A 606 -12.51 26.42 -5.75
CA GLU A 606 -12.08 27.54 -6.59
C GLU A 606 -10.66 27.29 -7.13
N TRP A 607 -10.54 27.15 -8.45
CA TRP A 607 -9.25 27.00 -9.13
C TRP A 607 -8.66 28.35 -9.50
N ILE A 608 -7.42 28.56 -9.09
CA ILE A 608 -6.54 29.63 -9.55
C ILE A 608 -5.20 28.99 -9.89
N ARG A 609 -4.81 29.03 -11.16
CA ARG A 609 -3.56 28.41 -11.62
C ARG A 609 -2.35 28.96 -10.84
N PRO A 610 -1.53 28.08 -10.21
CA PRO A 610 -0.26 28.46 -9.61
C PRO A 610 0.69 29.09 -10.63
N GLN A 611 1.46 30.09 -10.19
CA GLN A 611 2.49 30.75 -11.01
C GLN A 611 3.82 30.83 -10.27
N PRO A 612 4.48 29.69 -10.00
CA PRO A 612 5.83 29.71 -9.44
C PRO A 612 6.83 30.34 -10.44
N PRO A 613 8.01 30.81 -9.97
CA PRO A 613 9.03 31.36 -10.84
C PRO A 613 9.43 30.39 -11.94
N VAL A 614 9.58 30.87 -13.18
CA VAL A 614 9.87 30.05 -14.36
C VAL A 614 11.26 29.43 -14.26
N PHE A 615 11.35 28.11 -14.47
CA PHE A 615 12.60 27.41 -14.64
C PHE A 615 13.29 27.89 -15.93
N SER A 616 14.50 28.41 -15.79
CA SER A 616 15.34 28.84 -16.90
C SER A 616 16.66 28.10 -16.79
N PRO A 617 16.92 27.08 -17.63
CA PRO A 617 18.17 26.36 -17.57
C PRO A 617 19.35 27.29 -17.94
N PRO A 618 20.56 26.99 -17.45
CA PRO A 618 21.74 27.78 -17.79
C PRO A 618 22.04 27.70 -19.29
N SER A 619 22.64 28.76 -19.85
CA SER A 619 22.96 28.82 -21.27
C SER A 619 24.03 27.80 -21.71
N GLU A 620 24.90 27.41 -20.78
CA GLU A 620 25.92 26.39 -20.97
C GLU A 620 25.92 25.48 -19.74
N ALA A 621 26.03 24.17 -19.96
CA ALA A 621 26.13 23.17 -18.91
C ALA A 621 27.00 21.99 -19.36
N ASP A 622 27.66 21.34 -18.41
CA ASP A 622 28.24 20.02 -18.64
C ASP A 622 27.13 18.96 -18.51
N HIS A 623 26.54 18.58 -19.64
CA HIS A 623 25.46 17.60 -19.66
C HIS A 623 25.93 16.19 -19.25
N THR A 624 27.22 15.88 -19.39
CA THR A 624 27.76 14.60 -18.90
C THR A 624 27.73 14.56 -17.37
N GLN A 625 28.24 15.61 -16.73
CA GLN A 625 28.18 15.73 -15.27
C GLN A 625 26.74 15.79 -14.77
N LEU A 626 25.87 16.52 -15.49
CA LEU A 626 24.46 16.62 -15.15
C LEU A 626 23.74 15.26 -15.20
N LEU A 627 24.04 14.42 -16.20
CA LEU A 627 23.50 13.06 -16.27
C LEU A 627 23.98 12.21 -15.08
N LEU A 628 25.25 12.30 -14.72
CA LEU A 628 25.79 11.58 -13.56
C LEU A 628 25.15 12.04 -12.25
N ASP A 629 24.77 13.32 -12.12
CA ASP A 629 24.11 13.84 -10.94
C ASP A 629 22.62 13.50 -10.91
N MET A 630 21.94 13.50 -12.06
CA MET A 630 20.56 13.01 -12.20
C MET A 630 20.46 11.53 -11.84
N LEU A 631 21.39 10.68 -12.30
CA LEU A 631 21.42 9.26 -11.94
C LEU A 631 21.62 9.01 -10.44
N LYS A 632 22.19 9.97 -9.70
CA LYS A 632 22.34 9.89 -8.24
C LYS A 632 21.09 10.35 -7.49
N ARG A 633 20.12 10.99 -8.14
CA ARG A 633 18.93 11.48 -7.42
C ARG A 633 18.13 10.32 -6.86
N PRO A 634 17.64 10.36 -5.61
CA PRO A 634 16.86 9.28 -5.02
C PRO A 634 15.69 8.78 -5.88
N ASN A 635 15.01 9.67 -6.62
CA ASN A 635 13.91 9.30 -7.51
C ASN A 635 14.37 8.46 -8.71
N ILE A 636 15.58 8.67 -9.23
CA ILE A 636 16.14 7.96 -10.41
C ILE A 636 17.08 6.81 -10.02
N ALA A 637 17.88 7.00 -8.97
CA ALA A 637 18.90 6.06 -8.51
C ALA A 637 18.33 4.67 -8.24
N SER A 638 19.19 3.66 -8.33
CA SER A 638 18.82 2.26 -8.17
C SER A 638 18.09 1.98 -6.85
N LYS A 639 16.95 1.30 -6.94
CA LYS A 639 16.20 0.78 -5.78
C LYS A 639 16.58 -0.65 -5.41
N GLU A 640 17.61 -1.21 -6.04
CA GLU A 640 18.01 -2.63 -5.98
C GLU A 640 18.18 -3.15 -4.56
N THR A 641 18.88 -2.40 -3.71
CA THR A 641 19.17 -2.79 -2.32
C THR A 641 17.91 -3.06 -1.50
N TRP A 642 16.80 -2.37 -1.80
CA TRP A 642 15.53 -2.54 -1.12
C TRP A 642 14.70 -3.64 -1.77
N VAL A 643 14.51 -3.53 -3.09
CA VAL A 643 13.59 -4.40 -3.85
C VAL A 643 14.04 -5.86 -3.82
N ARG A 644 15.34 -6.15 -3.86
CA ARG A 644 15.86 -7.54 -3.82
C ARG A 644 15.55 -8.33 -2.56
N GLN A 645 15.07 -7.67 -1.50
CA GLN A 645 14.72 -8.32 -0.25
C GLN A 645 13.30 -8.89 -0.27
N TYR A 646 12.49 -8.52 -1.26
CA TYR A 646 11.21 -9.12 -1.54
C TYR A 646 11.39 -10.44 -2.30
N ASP A 647 10.48 -11.37 -2.11
CA ASP A 647 10.36 -12.52 -2.99
C ASP A 647 9.73 -12.09 -4.33
N HIS A 648 10.34 -12.53 -5.43
CA HIS A 648 9.87 -12.28 -6.80
C HIS A 648 9.61 -13.58 -7.59
N GLU A 649 9.78 -14.76 -6.97
CA GLU A 649 9.85 -16.06 -7.64
C GLU A 649 8.89 -17.12 -7.09
N VAL A 650 8.36 -16.95 -5.88
CA VAL A 650 7.40 -17.88 -5.27
C VAL A 650 6.21 -18.08 -6.23
N ILE A 651 5.68 -19.31 -6.26
CA ILE A 651 4.69 -19.81 -7.24
C ILE A 651 5.26 -20.04 -8.66
N ALA A 652 6.49 -19.60 -8.95
CA ALA A 652 7.23 -19.83 -10.20
C ALA A 652 6.52 -19.32 -11.47
N GLN A 653 5.97 -18.11 -11.40
CA GLN A 653 5.16 -17.50 -12.47
C GLN A 653 5.76 -16.22 -13.09
N THR A 654 6.76 -15.59 -12.47
CA THR A 654 7.30 -14.29 -12.90
C THR A 654 8.19 -14.44 -14.14
N ALA A 655 7.77 -13.87 -15.26
CA ALA A 655 8.49 -13.85 -16.54
C ALA A 655 9.45 -12.65 -16.66
N ILE A 656 8.98 -11.46 -16.28
CA ILE A 656 9.82 -10.25 -16.16
C ILE A 656 9.78 -9.79 -14.70
N LYS A 657 10.97 -9.60 -14.14
CA LYS A 657 11.21 -9.18 -12.76
C LYS A 657 11.52 -7.68 -12.71
N PRO A 658 11.50 -7.05 -11.52
CA PRO A 658 11.81 -5.63 -11.37
C PRO A 658 13.17 -5.20 -11.91
N PHE A 659 14.16 -6.11 -11.96
CA PHE A 659 15.45 -5.85 -12.57
C PHE A 659 15.77 -6.80 -13.73
N VAL A 660 16.25 -6.21 -14.82
CA VAL A 660 16.53 -6.85 -16.11
C VAL A 660 18.00 -6.60 -16.53
N GLY A 661 18.36 -7.01 -17.74
CA GLY A 661 19.72 -6.85 -18.25
C GLY A 661 20.71 -7.93 -17.83
N VAL A 662 21.96 -7.75 -18.24
CA VAL A 662 23.03 -8.76 -18.17
C VAL A 662 23.35 -9.14 -16.72
N GLU A 663 23.50 -8.14 -15.85
CA GLU A 663 23.77 -8.31 -14.41
C GLU A 663 22.48 -8.33 -13.57
N ARG A 664 21.31 -8.31 -14.23
CA ARG A 664 19.98 -8.27 -13.60
C ARG A 664 19.82 -7.10 -12.64
N ASP A 665 20.31 -5.95 -13.05
CA ASP A 665 20.33 -4.73 -12.26
C ASP A 665 19.95 -3.50 -13.08
N GLY A 666 19.53 -3.62 -14.34
CA GLY A 666 18.84 -2.52 -15.03
C GLY A 666 17.38 -2.45 -14.57
N PRO A 667 16.73 -1.27 -14.57
CA PRO A 667 15.32 -1.15 -14.20
C PRO A 667 14.41 -1.84 -15.22
N GLY A 668 13.37 -2.55 -14.80
CA GLY A 668 12.30 -3.03 -15.68
C GLY A 668 11.07 -2.13 -15.61
N ASP A 669 10.45 -1.82 -16.76
CA ASP A 669 9.28 -0.94 -16.84
C ASP A 669 8.02 -1.53 -16.16
N ALA A 670 7.82 -2.85 -16.26
CA ALA A 670 6.62 -3.51 -15.75
C ALA A 670 6.88 -4.96 -15.31
N GLY A 671 6.06 -5.46 -14.40
CA GLY A 671 6.03 -6.87 -14.01
C GLY A 671 5.24 -7.70 -15.03
N VAL A 672 5.75 -8.87 -15.41
CA VAL A 672 5.01 -9.80 -16.29
C VAL A 672 4.98 -11.18 -15.64
N ILE A 673 3.79 -11.76 -15.53
CA ILE A 673 3.56 -13.07 -14.92
C ILE A 673 2.81 -14.01 -15.86
N ALA A 674 3.11 -15.31 -15.80
CA ALA A 674 2.34 -16.39 -16.43
C ALA A 674 1.77 -17.30 -15.33
N PRO A 675 0.58 -16.99 -14.80
CA PRO A 675 0.08 -17.58 -13.56
C PRO A 675 -0.40 -19.03 -13.69
N LEU A 676 -0.60 -19.51 -14.92
CA LEU A 676 -1.02 -20.88 -15.21
C LEU A 676 0.19 -21.72 -15.65
N HIS A 677 0.59 -22.69 -14.83
CA HIS A 677 1.78 -23.50 -15.09
C HIS A 677 1.73 -24.22 -16.44
N GLY A 678 2.76 -24.00 -17.27
CA GLY A 678 2.88 -24.59 -18.60
C GLY A 678 2.12 -23.83 -19.71
N ASN A 679 1.36 -22.78 -19.38
CA ASN A 679 0.70 -21.90 -20.33
C ASN A 679 1.46 -20.56 -20.40
N PRO A 680 1.92 -20.11 -21.58
CA PRO A 680 2.64 -18.84 -21.71
C PRO A 680 1.74 -17.60 -21.73
N HIS A 681 0.41 -17.76 -21.71
CA HIS A 681 -0.52 -16.65 -21.56
C HIS A 681 -0.31 -15.98 -20.20
N GLY A 682 -0.14 -14.66 -20.19
CA GLY A 682 0.23 -13.92 -19.00
C GLY A 682 -0.51 -12.62 -18.78
N LEU A 683 -0.12 -11.95 -17.70
CA LEU A 683 -0.61 -10.66 -17.25
C LEU A 683 0.56 -9.69 -17.12
N VAL A 684 0.33 -8.45 -17.52
CA VAL A 684 1.22 -7.32 -17.30
C VAL A 684 0.69 -6.51 -16.13
N ILE A 685 1.58 -6.07 -15.24
CA ILE A 685 1.31 -5.20 -14.10
C ILE A 685 2.26 -4.01 -14.15
N SER A 686 1.73 -2.79 -14.13
CA SER A 686 2.51 -1.56 -14.12
C SER A 686 1.87 -0.48 -13.24
N CYS A 687 2.61 0.60 -13.00
CA CYS A 687 2.13 1.78 -12.31
C CYS A 687 2.75 3.05 -12.90
N GLY A 688 2.15 4.20 -12.56
CA GLY A 688 2.70 5.53 -12.82
C GLY A 688 2.32 6.52 -11.71
N ILE A 689 3.20 7.48 -11.42
CA ILE A 689 3.06 8.41 -10.29
C ILE A 689 3.96 9.65 -10.47
N ALA A 690 3.36 10.84 -10.65
CA ALA A 690 4.10 12.08 -10.94
C ALA A 690 3.68 13.28 -10.06
N PRO A 691 3.83 13.21 -8.71
CA PRO A 691 3.21 14.16 -7.78
C PRO A 691 3.70 15.60 -7.95
N ARG A 692 4.96 15.81 -8.38
CA ARG A 692 5.56 17.14 -8.55
C ARG A 692 4.84 18.00 -9.59
N TYR A 693 4.19 17.39 -10.58
CA TYR A 693 3.40 18.14 -11.58
C TYR A 693 2.18 18.83 -10.96
N SER A 694 1.70 18.37 -9.80
CA SER A 694 0.57 18.98 -9.09
C SER A 694 0.85 20.40 -8.58
N ASP A 695 2.13 20.79 -8.46
CA ASP A 695 2.56 22.14 -8.11
C ASP A 695 2.25 23.15 -9.22
N LEU A 696 2.04 22.68 -10.46
CA LEU A 696 1.63 23.48 -11.61
C LEU A 696 0.17 23.19 -12.01
N ASP A 697 -0.19 21.91 -12.17
CA ASP A 697 -1.54 21.48 -12.53
C ASP A 697 -1.78 20.01 -12.13
N ALA A 698 -2.73 19.80 -11.21
CA ALA A 698 -3.12 18.47 -10.77
C ALA A 698 -3.78 17.62 -11.89
N GLY A 699 -4.34 18.26 -12.93
CA GLY A 699 -4.76 17.56 -14.14
C GLY A 699 -3.57 16.97 -14.88
N ALA A 700 -2.52 17.76 -15.13
CA ALA A 700 -1.30 17.29 -15.79
C ALA A 700 -0.63 16.13 -15.01
N MET A 701 -0.62 16.21 -13.68
CA MET A 701 -0.18 15.11 -12.81
C MET A 701 -1.00 13.83 -13.05
N ALA A 702 -2.33 13.92 -13.12
CA ALA A 702 -3.17 12.76 -13.38
C ALA A 702 -2.93 12.17 -14.78
N ALA A 703 -2.79 13.01 -15.81
CA ALA A 703 -2.49 12.56 -17.16
C ALA A 703 -1.13 11.84 -17.24
N ALA A 704 -0.11 12.39 -16.57
CA ALA A 704 1.23 11.79 -16.53
C ALA A 704 1.23 10.42 -15.84
N ALA A 705 0.58 10.30 -14.68
CA ALA A 705 0.48 9.03 -13.96
C ALA A 705 -0.21 7.92 -14.79
N ILE A 706 -1.30 8.26 -15.49
CA ILE A 706 -2.01 7.31 -16.37
C ILE A 706 -1.14 6.94 -17.58
N ASP A 707 -0.54 7.93 -18.23
CA ASP A 707 0.28 7.72 -19.43
C ASP A 707 1.51 6.85 -19.12
N GLU A 708 2.20 7.11 -18.02
CA GLU A 708 3.34 6.33 -17.55
C GLU A 708 2.95 4.87 -17.27
N ALA A 709 1.86 4.62 -16.54
CA ALA A 709 1.38 3.26 -16.30
C ALA A 709 1.12 2.51 -17.62
N VAL A 710 0.52 3.17 -18.61
CA VAL A 710 0.26 2.58 -19.92
C VAL A 710 1.55 2.39 -20.72
N ARG A 711 2.47 3.37 -20.74
CA ARG A 711 3.76 3.26 -21.45
C ARG A 711 4.60 2.12 -20.91
N ASN A 712 4.69 2.00 -19.59
CA ASN A 712 5.38 0.90 -18.91
C ASN A 712 4.85 -0.48 -19.34
N ALA A 713 3.53 -0.63 -19.40
CA ALA A 713 2.92 -1.87 -19.86
C ALA A 713 3.10 -2.13 -21.37
N VAL A 714 3.10 -1.08 -22.19
CA VAL A 714 3.37 -1.16 -23.63
C VAL A 714 4.81 -1.61 -23.90
N CYS A 715 5.80 -1.13 -23.11
CA CYS A 715 7.20 -1.51 -23.21
C CYS A 715 7.42 -3.03 -23.07
N VAL A 716 6.53 -3.74 -22.36
CA VAL A 716 6.62 -5.19 -22.20
C VAL A 716 5.67 -6.00 -23.10
N GLY A 717 4.84 -5.35 -23.92
CA GLY A 717 3.99 -6.01 -24.93
C GLY A 717 2.51 -6.20 -24.58
N LEU A 718 1.97 -5.45 -23.61
CA LEU A 718 0.56 -5.47 -23.20
C LEU A 718 -0.44 -5.43 -24.37
N ASP A 719 -1.51 -6.23 -24.34
CA ASP A 719 -2.65 -6.00 -25.21
C ASP A 719 -3.50 -4.81 -24.76
N VAL A 720 -3.25 -3.66 -25.39
CA VAL A 720 -3.90 -2.38 -25.06
C VAL A 720 -5.42 -2.37 -25.25
N ASP A 721 -5.97 -3.35 -25.98
CA ASP A 721 -7.41 -3.52 -26.14
C ASP A 721 -8.06 -4.33 -25.00
N LYS A 722 -7.25 -4.85 -24.05
CA LYS A 722 -7.68 -5.59 -22.87
C LYS A 722 -6.82 -5.26 -21.65
N MET A 723 -7.06 -4.07 -21.11
CA MET A 723 -6.39 -3.53 -19.92
C MET A 723 -7.40 -2.82 -19.01
N ALA A 724 -7.13 -2.82 -17.71
CA ALA A 724 -7.93 -2.15 -16.70
C ALA A 724 -7.03 -1.38 -15.73
N GLY A 725 -7.54 -0.27 -15.20
CA GLY A 725 -6.81 0.63 -14.32
C GLY A 725 -7.37 0.69 -12.90
N LEU A 726 -6.55 1.21 -11.99
CA LEU A 726 -6.94 1.57 -10.64
C LEU A 726 -6.51 3.00 -10.32
N ASP A 727 -7.42 3.75 -9.70
CA ASP A 727 -7.22 5.15 -9.32
C ASP A 727 -7.09 5.31 -7.79
N ASN A 728 -5.85 5.53 -7.33
CA ASN A 728 -5.54 5.66 -5.90
C ASN A 728 -5.12 7.11 -5.57
N PHE A 729 -6.07 7.88 -5.02
CA PHE A 729 -5.88 9.29 -4.67
C PHE A 729 -5.39 9.46 -3.23
N CYS A 730 -4.25 10.13 -3.05
CA CYS A 730 -3.82 10.66 -1.75
C CYS A 730 -3.80 12.18 -1.81
N TRP A 731 -4.63 12.81 -0.97
CA TRP A 731 -4.83 14.26 -1.01
C TRP A 731 -4.60 14.92 0.35
N PRO A 732 -4.04 16.14 0.38
CA PRO A 732 -4.16 16.99 1.56
C PRO A 732 -5.64 17.36 1.77
N ASP A 733 -6.00 17.80 2.97
CA ASP A 733 -7.37 18.13 3.35
C ASP A 733 -8.01 19.12 2.35
N PRO A 734 -9.03 18.69 1.58
CA PRO A 734 -9.69 19.55 0.61
C PRO A 734 -10.87 20.34 1.21
N ILE A 735 -11.12 20.26 2.52
CA ILE A 735 -12.23 20.96 3.17
C ILE A 735 -11.74 22.29 3.74
N GLU A 736 -12.34 23.39 3.29
CA GLU A 736 -12.04 24.72 3.84
C GLU A 736 -12.45 24.80 5.31
N SER A 737 -11.50 25.20 6.15
CA SER A 737 -11.73 25.40 7.58
C SER A 737 -10.74 26.43 8.14
N ALA A 738 -10.87 26.77 9.43
CA ALA A 738 -9.89 27.62 10.10
C ALA A 738 -8.47 27.00 10.12
N LYS A 739 -8.37 25.66 10.09
CA LYS A 739 -7.11 24.92 10.03
C LYS A 739 -6.58 24.74 8.61
N THR A 740 -7.48 24.78 7.62
CA THR A 740 -7.18 24.55 6.20
C THR A 740 -7.81 25.67 5.34
N PRO A 741 -7.25 26.89 5.41
CA PRO A 741 -7.83 28.04 4.68
C PRO A 741 -7.71 27.92 3.16
N ASP A 742 -6.84 27.05 2.65
CA ASP A 742 -6.64 26.76 1.24
C ASP A 742 -7.45 25.55 0.73
N GLY A 743 -8.37 25.01 1.54
CA GLY A 743 -9.16 23.82 1.21
C GLY A 743 -9.91 23.91 -0.11
N ARG A 744 -10.48 25.08 -0.46
CA ARG A 744 -11.17 25.29 -1.75
C ARG A 744 -10.26 25.07 -2.96
N PHE A 745 -9.00 25.46 -2.85
CA PHE A 745 -8.00 25.29 -3.90
C PHE A 745 -7.59 23.82 -4.01
N LYS A 746 -7.35 23.16 -2.87
CA LYS A 746 -7.06 21.71 -2.81
C LYS A 746 -8.22 20.87 -3.39
N LEU A 747 -9.47 21.22 -3.09
CA LEU A 747 -10.65 20.59 -3.69
C LEU A 747 -10.73 20.87 -5.20
N ALA A 748 -10.36 22.07 -5.65
CA ALA A 748 -10.33 22.39 -7.08
C ALA A 748 -9.27 21.58 -7.83
N GLN A 749 -8.09 21.35 -7.23
CA GLN A 749 -7.09 20.43 -7.76
C GLN A 749 -7.68 19.00 -7.91
N LEU A 750 -8.47 18.53 -6.93
CA LEU A 750 -9.07 17.20 -6.95
C LEU A 750 -10.10 17.05 -8.09
N VAL A 751 -10.92 18.08 -8.30
CA VAL A 751 -11.87 18.14 -9.43
C VAL A 751 -11.12 18.10 -10.77
N ARG A 752 -10.02 18.84 -10.91
CA ARG A 752 -9.20 18.85 -12.14
C ARG A 752 -8.56 17.49 -12.41
N ALA A 753 -7.98 16.84 -11.40
CA ALA A 753 -7.38 15.52 -11.53
C ALA A 753 -8.42 14.48 -11.99
N ASN A 754 -9.62 14.48 -11.41
CA ASN A 754 -10.70 13.56 -11.79
C ASN A 754 -11.22 13.80 -13.22
N ARG A 755 -11.35 15.06 -13.65
CA ARG A 755 -11.73 15.39 -15.02
C ARG A 755 -10.71 14.91 -16.04
N GLU A 756 -9.44 15.07 -15.72
CA GLU A 756 -8.37 14.62 -16.59
C GLU A 756 -8.27 13.09 -16.61
N LEU A 757 -8.48 12.43 -15.47
CA LEU A 757 -8.61 10.98 -15.37
C LEU A 757 -9.72 10.47 -16.30
N GLU A 758 -10.92 11.05 -16.27
CA GLU A 758 -11.99 10.71 -17.21
C GLU A 758 -11.54 10.88 -18.67
N ARG A 759 -10.95 12.05 -19.01
CA ARG A 759 -10.57 12.38 -20.39
C ARG A 759 -9.56 11.39 -20.95
N VAL A 760 -8.50 11.10 -20.20
CA VAL A 760 -7.42 10.21 -20.62
C VAL A 760 -7.89 8.76 -20.63
N CYS A 761 -8.59 8.30 -19.60
CA CYS A 761 -9.11 6.93 -19.55
C CYS A 761 -10.08 6.65 -20.71
N ARG A 762 -10.96 7.59 -21.06
CA ARG A 762 -11.83 7.49 -22.25
C ARG A 762 -11.03 7.38 -23.55
N ALA A 763 -10.02 8.22 -23.71
CA ALA A 763 -9.18 8.20 -24.91
C ALA A 763 -8.39 6.89 -25.04
N TYR A 764 -7.92 6.33 -23.92
CA TYR A 764 -7.20 5.06 -23.86
C TYR A 764 -8.10 3.81 -23.82
N ARG A 765 -9.42 3.99 -23.69
CA ARG A 765 -10.38 2.90 -23.45
C ARG A 765 -10.00 2.04 -22.25
N LEU A 766 -9.59 2.73 -21.19
CA LEU A 766 -9.02 2.16 -19.98
C LEU A 766 -10.04 2.31 -18.83
N PRO A 767 -10.86 1.30 -18.55
CA PRO A 767 -11.81 1.36 -17.44
C PRO A 767 -11.09 1.33 -16.09
N CYS A 768 -11.51 2.20 -15.16
CA CYS A 768 -11.10 2.14 -13.77
C CYS A 768 -12.00 1.16 -13.02
N VAL A 769 -11.49 -0.04 -12.74
CA VAL A 769 -12.30 -1.14 -12.19
C VAL A 769 -12.26 -1.20 -10.66
N SER A 770 -11.26 -0.58 -10.05
CA SER A 770 -11.07 -0.46 -8.61
C SER A 770 -10.28 0.81 -8.31
N GLY A 771 -10.18 1.19 -7.03
CA GLY A 771 -9.49 2.40 -6.60
C GLY A 771 -9.60 2.61 -5.10
N LYS A 772 -9.05 3.73 -4.62
CA LYS A 772 -9.17 4.18 -3.23
C LYS A 772 -8.87 5.67 -3.13
N ASP A 773 -9.49 6.33 -2.16
CA ASP A 773 -9.09 7.65 -1.69
C ASP A 773 -8.60 7.65 -0.25
N SER A 774 -7.51 8.37 -0.02
CA SER A 774 -7.02 8.80 1.28
C SER A 774 -7.04 10.32 1.31
N MET A 775 -8.01 10.88 2.02
CA MET A 775 -8.13 12.31 2.27
C MET A 775 -7.53 12.62 3.65
N LYS A 776 -7.06 13.85 3.89
CA LYS A 776 -6.38 14.28 5.13
C LYS A 776 -4.91 13.84 5.26
N ASN A 777 -4.15 13.97 4.18
CA ASN A 777 -2.70 13.77 4.22
C ASN A 777 -1.96 15.06 4.55
N ASP A 778 -2.18 15.54 5.77
CA ASP A 778 -1.47 16.68 6.34
C ASP A 778 -0.90 16.35 7.71
N TYR A 779 0.08 17.14 8.11
CA TYR A 779 0.69 17.10 9.42
C TYR A 779 0.68 18.48 10.08
N GLY A 780 0.27 18.54 11.35
CA GLY A 780 0.23 19.78 12.13
C GLY A 780 -0.91 20.74 11.73
N SER A 781 -0.87 21.96 12.25
CA SER A 781 -1.88 23.00 11.97
C SER A 781 -1.25 24.39 11.91
N GLY A 782 -1.95 25.34 11.29
CA GLY A 782 -1.48 26.73 11.21
C GLY A 782 -0.30 26.91 10.23
N PRO A 783 0.58 27.91 10.45
CA PRO A 783 1.67 28.25 9.53
C PRO A 783 2.73 27.15 9.33
N GLU A 784 2.83 26.21 10.26
CA GLU A 784 3.78 25.09 10.22
C GLU A 784 3.17 23.80 9.67
N LYS A 785 1.93 23.88 9.14
CA LYS A 785 1.24 22.75 8.52
C LYS A 785 2.01 22.25 7.29
N ILE A 786 2.32 20.96 7.26
CA ILE A 786 2.95 20.30 6.12
C ILE A 786 1.86 19.53 5.38
N SER A 787 1.56 19.94 4.15
CA SER A 787 0.64 19.24 3.23
C SER A 787 1.45 18.46 2.21
N ILE A 788 1.10 17.19 1.98
CA ILE A 788 1.66 16.45 0.84
C ILE A 788 1.32 17.15 -0.49
N PRO A 789 2.13 16.99 -1.55
CA PRO A 789 1.64 17.27 -2.89
C PRO A 789 0.43 16.37 -3.18
N PRO A 790 -0.62 16.89 -3.82
CA PRO A 790 -1.66 16.05 -4.38
C PRO A 790 -1.07 14.91 -5.24
N THR A 791 -1.43 13.67 -4.91
CA THR A 791 -0.79 12.49 -5.49
C THR A 791 -1.84 11.51 -6.01
N LEU A 792 -1.75 11.15 -7.28
CA LEU A 792 -2.46 10.02 -7.87
C LEU A 792 -1.45 8.91 -8.19
N LEU A 793 -1.63 7.75 -7.59
CA LEU A 793 -1.07 6.51 -8.10
C LEU A 793 -2.07 5.92 -9.09
N PHE A 794 -1.63 5.69 -10.32
CA PHE A 794 -2.41 4.91 -11.29
C PHE A 794 -1.77 3.54 -11.48
N SER A 795 -2.48 2.49 -11.11
CA SER A 795 -2.02 1.10 -11.34
C SER A 795 -2.75 0.50 -12.53
N LEU A 796 -2.08 -0.39 -13.26
CA LEU A 796 -2.65 -1.04 -14.44
C LEU A 796 -2.36 -2.54 -14.40
N PHE A 797 -3.36 -3.32 -14.81
CA PHE A 797 -3.17 -4.73 -15.15
C PHE A 797 -3.88 -5.05 -16.48
N GLY A 798 -3.31 -5.97 -17.24
CA GLY A 798 -3.94 -6.38 -18.49
C GLY A 798 -3.27 -7.55 -19.19
N ASP A 799 -3.83 -7.89 -20.34
CA ASP A 799 -3.55 -9.15 -21.02
C ASP A 799 -2.19 -9.18 -21.72
N HIS A 800 -1.49 -10.32 -21.64
CA HIS A 800 -0.31 -10.60 -22.43
C HIS A 800 -0.42 -11.98 -23.10
N PRO A 801 -0.77 -12.06 -24.41
CA PRO A 801 -1.07 -13.32 -25.08
C PRO A 801 0.01 -14.41 -24.98
N ASP A 802 1.29 -14.03 -24.96
CA ASP A 802 2.41 -14.97 -24.83
C ASP A 802 3.67 -14.29 -24.28
N VAL A 803 3.96 -14.48 -22.98
CA VAL A 803 5.07 -13.80 -22.26
C VAL A 803 6.47 -14.09 -22.80
N ARG A 804 6.62 -15.05 -23.72
CA ARG A 804 7.92 -15.33 -24.37
C ARG A 804 8.29 -14.25 -25.40
N PHE A 805 7.31 -13.43 -25.79
CA PHE A 805 7.46 -12.31 -26.72
C PHE A 805 7.29 -10.96 -26.02
N SER A 806 7.97 -10.79 -24.89
CA SER A 806 8.05 -9.52 -24.17
C SER A 806 9.40 -8.84 -24.45
N ALA A 807 9.42 -7.52 -24.37
CA ALA A 807 10.64 -6.72 -24.41
C ALA A 807 11.06 -6.32 -22.99
N THR A 808 12.34 -5.97 -22.82
CA THR A 808 12.90 -5.42 -21.58
C THR A 808 13.74 -4.18 -21.89
N SER A 809 13.90 -3.28 -20.93
CA SER A 809 14.56 -1.98 -21.13
C SER A 809 16.01 -2.05 -21.62
N ASP A 810 16.76 -3.10 -21.27
CA ASP A 810 18.19 -3.21 -21.57
C ASP A 810 18.51 -3.27 -23.07
N PHE A 811 19.56 -2.56 -23.50
CA PHE A 811 20.15 -2.75 -24.83
C PHE A 811 20.81 -4.13 -24.92
N LYS A 812 20.54 -4.85 -26.03
CA LYS A 812 20.94 -6.26 -26.17
C LYS A 812 22.18 -6.44 -27.04
N HIS A 813 22.19 -5.86 -28.24
CA HIS A 813 23.22 -6.15 -29.22
C HIS A 813 23.74 -4.90 -29.92
N ALA A 814 25.07 -4.80 -30.04
CA ALA A 814 25.71 -3.79 -30.87
C ALA A 814 25.23 -3.94 -32.33
N GLY A 815 24.86 -2.81 -32.94
CA GLY A 815 24.28 -2.75 -34.28
C GLY A 815 22.76 -2.65 -34.30
N ASP A 816 22.07 -2.87 -33.18
CA ASP A 816 20.63 -2.60 -33.07
C ASP A 816 20.36 -1.12 -33.32
N ARG A 817 19.36 -0.82 -34.15
CA ARG A 817 18.94 0.55 -34.47
C ARG A 817 18.06 1.10 -33.37
N VAL A 818 18.38 2.29 -32.90
CA VAL A 818 17.66 2.94 -31.80
C VAL A 818 16.72 4.00 -32.36
N TYR A 819 15.47 3.99 -31.90
CA TYR A 819 14.43 4.95 -32.28
C TYR A 819 13.75 5.53 -31.05
N LEU A 820 13.33 6.79 -31.17
CA LEU A 820 12.34 7.39 -30.29
C LEU A 820 10.97 7.27 -30.95
N VAL A 821 10.02 6.62 -30.27
CA VAL A 821 8.60 6.67 -30.58
C VAL A 821 7.98 7.79 -29.74
N GLY A 822 7.29 8.74 -30.36
CA GLY A 822 6.78 9.96 -29.71
C GLY A 822 7.59 11.21 -30.05
N THR A 823 7.33 12.31 -29.36
CA THR A 823 7.89 13.64 -29.65
C THR A 823 8.35 14.33 -28.37
N SER A 824 9.48 15.04 -28.43
CA SER A 824 9.96 15.91 -27.34
C SER A 824 9.46 17.35 -27.50
N SER A 825 8.83 17.88 -26.45
CA SER A 825 8.31 19.26 -26.39
C SER A 825 9.11 20.12 -25.41
N GLN A 826 8.89 21.44 -25.42
CA GLN A 826 9.49 22.35 -24.43
C GLN A 826 8.74 22.31 -23.09
N GLU A 827 8.79 21.16 -22.42
CA GLU A 827 8.04 20.87 -21.18
C GLU A 827 9.01 20.56 -20.04
N LEU A 828 9.57 21.62 -19.45
CA LEU A 828 10.54 21.55 -18.33
C LEU A 828 9.94 22.01 -17.00
N GLY A 829 8.66 22.40 -16.97
CA GLY A 829 7.98 22.82 -15.75
C GLY A 829 7.81 21.62 -14.81
N ALA A 830 8.23 21.79 -13.56
CA ALA A 830 8.18 20.78 -12.49
C ALA A 830 8.88 19.45 -12.81
N CYS A 831 9.75 19.39 -13.82
CA CYS A 831 10.56 18.19 -14.10
C CYS A 831 11.63 17.95 -13.03
N GLU A 832 12.15 16.72 -12.95
CA GLU A 832 13.12 16.33 -11.91
C GLU A 832 14.40 17.19 -11.98
N LEU A 833 14.81 17.59 -13.18
CA LEU A 833 15.93 18.50 -13.39
C LEU A 833 15.68 19.89 -12.78
N ALA A 834 14.48 20.44 -12.93
CA ALA A 834 14.12 21.76 -12.43
C ALA A 834 14.17 21.78 -10.89
N TYR A 835 13.62 20.73 -10.24
CA TYR A 835 13.72 20.57 -8.79
C TYR A 835 15.16 20.41 -8.34
N MET A 836 15.96 19.55 -8.98
CA MET A 836 17.36 19.37 -8.61
C MET A 836 18.16 20.68 -8.66
N MET A 837 17.95 21.48 -9.70
CA MET A 837 18.64 22.76 -9.83
C MET A 837 18.14 23.78 -8.79
N GLN A 838 16.84 23.76 -8.45
CA GLN A 838 16.28 24.64 -7.43
C GLN A 838 16.80 24.29 -6.04
N GLU A 839 16.75 23.00 -5.67
CA GLU A 839 17.23 22.47 -4.38
C GLU A 839 18.72 22.78 -4.18
N ASN A 840 19.52 22.71 -5.25
CA ASN A 840 20.95 23.08 -5.23
C ASN A 840 21.22 24.60 -5.32
N GLY A 841 20.17 25.44 -5.40
CA GLY A 841 20.29 26.89 -5.45
C GLY A 841 20.82 27.45 -6.79
N HIS A 842 20.78 26.66 -7.86
CA HIS A 842 21.22 27.10 -9.20
C HIS A 842 20.15 27.90 -9.96
N VAL A 843 18.87 27.69 -9.65
CA VAL A 843 17.73 28.39 -10.26
C VAL A 843 16.70 28.80 -9.21
N GLU A 844 15.85 29.78 -9.54
CA GLU A 844 14.87 30.34 -8.58
C GLU A 844 13.52 29.63 -8.56
N GLY A 845 13.19 28.79 -9.55
CA GLY A 845 11.90 28.10 -9.55
C GLY A 845 11.74 26.99 -10.57
N ILE A 846 10.58 26.35 -10.46
CA ILE A 846 10.15 25.14 -11.18
C ILE A 846 9.03 25.39 -12.19
N GLY A 847 8.65 26.67 -12.39
CA GLY A 847 7.57 27.06 -13.30
C GLY A 847 7.90 26.84 -14.77
N GLY A 848 6.91 26.93 -15.63
CA GLY A 848 7.05 26.68 -17.06
C GLY A 848 5.88 25.85 -17.59
N ALA A 849 6.05 25.27 -18.77
CA ALA A 849 5.11 24.28 -19.28
C ALA A 849 5.34 22.93 -18.60
N VAL A 850 4.37 22.47 -17.83
CA VAL A 850 4.29 21.10 -17.33
C VAL A 850 3.99 20.15 -18.50
N PRO A 851 4.46 18.88 -18.50
CA PRO A 851 4.08 17.91 -19.52
C PRO A 851 2.56 17.77 -19.68
N GLN A 852 2.06 17.82 -20.91
CA GLN A 852 0.63 17.69 -21.22
C GLN A 852 0.33 16.59 -22.22
N LEU A 853 -0.77 15.87 -22.01
CA LEU A 853 -1.25 14.85 -22.93
C LEU A 853 -2.40 15.38 -23.80
N LEU A 854 -2.10 16.30 -24.73
CA LEU A 854 -3.16 17.00 -25.50
C LEU A 854 -3.96 16.09 -26.44
N HIS A 855 -3.34 15.02 -26.95
CA HIS A 855 -3.92 14.14 -27.97
C HIS A 855 -3.77 12.64 -27.62
N PRO A 856 -4.33 12.18 -26.49
CA PRO A 856 -4.17 10.80 -26.01
C PRO A 856 -4.64 9.76 -27.05
N GLU A 857 -5.66 10.04 -27.84
CA GLU A 857 -6.16 9.10 -28.85
C GLU A 857 -5.10 8.75 -29.92
N GLN A 858 -4.18 9.69 -30.20
CA GLN A 858 -3.06 9.46 -31.11
C GLN A 858 -2.03 8.51 -30.47
N ASN A 859 -1.74 8.70 -29.17
CA ASN A 859 -0.83 7.83 -28.42
C ASN A 859 -1.35 6.40 -28.34
N LEU A 860 -2.64 6.18 -28.10
CA LEU A 860 -3.21 4.82 -28.09
C LEU A 860 -2.99 4.09 -29.42
N GLY A 861 -3.12 4.80 -30.55
CA GLY A 861 -2.82 4.23 -31.87
C GLY A 861 -1.36 3.77 -31.97
N THR A 862 -0.43 4.61 -31.51
CA THR A 862 1.00 4.34 -31.49
C THR A 862 1.35 3.18 -30.56
N TYR A 863 0.76 3.14 -29.35
CA TYR A 863 0.95 2.06 -28.38
C TYR A 863 0.44 0.72 -28.89
N ARG A 864 -0.72 0.71 -29.56
CA ARG A 864 -1.24 -0.50 -30.21
C ARG A 864 -0.26 -1.03 -31.26
N ALA A 865 0.27 -0.15 -32.12
CA ALA A 865 1.23 -0.54 -33.14
C ALA A 865 2.54 -1.08 -32.52
N LEU A 866 3.12 -0.35 -31.56
CA LEU A 866 4.36 -0.73 -30.89
C LEU A 866 4.21 -2.06 -30.14
N SER A 867 3.17 -2.20 -29.32
CA SER A 867 2.93 -3.41 -28.56
C SER A 867 2.75 -4.64 -29.47
N GLN A 868 2.06 -4.49 -30.62
CA GLN A 868 1.98 -5.55 -31.62
C GLN A 868 3.35 -5.95 -32.19
N THR A 869 4.25 -4.99 -32.44
CA THR A 869 5.62 -5.31 -32.91
C THR A 869 6.45 -6.04 -31.86
N ILE A 870 6.25 -5.74 -30.57
CA ILE A 870 6.88 -6.45 -29.44
C ILE A 870 6.35 -7.90 -29.40
N ARG A 871 5.02 -8.09 -29.42
CA ARG A 871 4.40 -9.43 -29.43
C ARG A 871 4.74 -10.27 -30.65
N GLN A 872 5.14 -9.65 -31.76
CA GLN A 872 5.65 -10.35 -32.96
C GLN A 872 7.14 -10.70 -32.86
N GLY A 873 7.82 -10.27 -31.79
CA GLY A 873 9.24 -10.51 -31.52
C GLY A 873 10.18 -9.65 -32.36
N TRP A 874 9.69 -8.58 -32.98
CA TRP A 874 10.50 -7.68 -33.83
C TRP A 874 11.26 -6.65 -33.00
N VAL A 875 10.64 -6.19 -31.91
CA VAL A 875 11.24 -5.32 -30.89
C VAL A 875 11.45 -6.17 -29.64
N ARG A 876 12.67 -6.15 -29.10
CA ARG A 876 13.03 -6.85 -27.86
C ARG A 876 13.58 -5.92 -26.78
N THR A 877 13.79 -4.67 -27.15
CA THR A 877 14.25 -3.62 -26.24
C THR A 877 13.31 -2.44 -26.41
N ALA A 878 12.65 -2.08 -25.32
CA ALA A 878 11.76 -0.93 -25.21
C ALA A 878 11.85 -0.41 -23.78
N HIS A 879 11.94 0.90 -23.63
CA HIS A 879 11.98 1.58 -22.34
C HIS A 879 11.26 2.92 -22.45
N ASP A 880 10.42 3.24 -21.47
CA ASP A 880 9.69 4.50 -21.45
C ASP A 880 10.62 5.70 -21.14
N CYS A 881 10.13 6.93 -21.32
CA CYS A 881 10.85 8.13 -20.88
C CYS A 881 10.03 8.86 -19.82
N SER A 882 10.41 8.69 -18.55
CA SER A 882 9.81 9.33 -17.38
C SER A 882 10.75 10.41 -16.79
N GLU A 883 11.06 10.33 -15.50
CA GLU A 883 11.89 11.27 -14.73
C GLU A 883 13.27 11.45 -15.35
N GLY A 884 13.66 12.70 -15.55
CA GLY A 884 14.94 13.04 -16.19
C GLY A 884 15.00 12.83 -17.70
N GLY A 885 13.91 12.36 -18.32
CA GLY A 885 13.69 12.37 -19.76
C GLY A 885 14.58 11.41 -20.55
N LEU A 886 14.85 11.78 -21.81
CA LEU A 886 15.52 10.92 -22.77
C LEU A 886 16.95 10.54 -22.36
N ALA A 887 17.66 11.46 -21.71
CA ALA A 887 19.03 11.23 -21.25
C ALA A 887 19.13 10.08 -20.24
N VAL A 888 18.22 10.07 -19.26
CA VAL A 888 18.19 9.06 -18.19
C VAL A 888 17.76 7.72 -18.76
N ALA A 889 16.69 7.68 -19.56
CA ALA A 889 16.23 6.44 -20.20
C ALA A 889 17.37 5.78 -21.01
N LEU A 890 18.08 6.53 -21.85
CA LEU A 890 19.22 5.99 -22.62
C LEU A 890 20.36 5.47 -21.72
N ALA A 891 20.62 6.14 -20.60
CA ALA A 891 21.62 5.69 -19.63
C ALA A 891 21.20 4.39 -18.95
N GLU A 892 19.94 4.25 -18.54
CA GLU A 892 19.38 3.04 -17.93
C GLU A 892 19.41 1.84 -18.88
N MET A 893 19.10 2.06 -20.16
CA MET A 893 19.21 1.02 -21.20
C MET A 893 20.66 0.55 -21.38
N CYS A 894 21.64 1.48 -21.33
CA CYS A 894 23.07 1.15 -21.38
C CYS A 894 23.54 0.43 -20.10
N ILE A 895 23.07 0.88 -18.93
CA ILE A 895 23.32 0.24 -17.63
C ILE A 895 22.86 -1.22 -17.72
N GLY A 896 21.57 -1.49 -17.96
CA GLY A 896 21.07 -2.87 -18.02
C GLY A 896 21.78 -3.73 -19.08
N GLY A 897 22.10 -3.14 -20.24
CA GLY A 897 22.74 -3.84 -21.35
C GLY A 897 24.23 -4.09 -21.19
N ARG A 898 24.93 -3.31 -20.35
CA ARG A 898 26.40 -3.25 -20.26
C ARG A 898 27.06 -3.02 -21.63
N VAL A 899 26.43 -2.18 -22.44
CA VAL A 899 26.87 -1.81 -23.79
C VAL A 899 26.63 -0.31 -24.02
N GLY A 900 27.47 0.30 -24.85
CA GLY A 900 27.34 1.71 -25.23
C GLY A 900 26.31 1.95 -26.33
N ALA A 901 26.04 3.23 -26.59
CA ALA A 901 25.20 3.69 -27.68
C ALA A 901 25.70 5.03 -28.23
N SER A 902 25.44 5.28 -29.51
CA SER A 902 25.67 6.57 -30.16
C SER A 902 24.34 7.09 -30.66
N ILE A 903 23.91 8.22 -30.08
CA ILE A 903 22.55 8.76 -30.17
C ILE A 903 22.60 10.22 -30.58
N ASP A 904 21.84 10.59 -31.61
CA ASP A 904 21.57 11.96 -32.02
C ASP A 904 20.12 12.31 -31.66
N ILE A 905 19.93 13.38 -30.90
CA ILE A 905 18.60 13.84 -30.46
C ILE A 905 17.99 14.87 -31.40
N ASP A 906 18.70 15.29 -32.45
CA ASP A 906 18.15 16.23 -33.43
C ASP A 906 16.89 15.65 -34.10
N GLY A 907 15.90 16.51 -34.33
CA GLY A 907 14.62 16.11 -34.94
C GLY A 907 13.70 15.25 -34.06
N THR A 908 13.98 15.09 -32.76
CA THR A 908 13.08 14.39 -31.82
C THR A 908 11.82 15.18 -31.46
N GLY A 909 11.73 16.46 -31.82
CA GLY A 909 10.53 17.28 -31.64
C GLY A 909 10.79 18.78 -31.73
N GLU A 910 9.86 19.58 -31.19
CA GLU A 910 9.89 21.04 -31.24
C GLU A 910 10.59 21.69 -30.03
N GLY A 911 10.91 20.91 -28.98
CA GLY A 911 11.70 21.39 -27.85
C GLY A 911 13.09 21.87 -28.29
N ASP A 912 13.68 22.79 -27.52
CA ASP A 912 15.10 23.14 -27.66
C ASP A 912 16.00 22.02 -27.14
N LEU A 913 17.32 22.25 -27.08
CA LEU A 913 18.29 21.29 -26.55
C LEU A 913 17.85 20.72 -25.18
N TRP A 914 17.40 21.57 -24.27
CA TRP A 914 17.01 21.16 -22.93
C TRP A 914 15.70 20.37 -22.96
N GLY A 915 14.71 20.82 -23.74
CA GLY A 915 13.46 20.08 -23.92
C GLY A 915 13.66 18.71 -24.57
N ARG A 916 14.54 18.60 -25.57
CA ARG A 916 14.84 17.32 -26.25
C ARG A 916 15.56 16.32 -25.34
N LEU A 917 16.49 16.79 -24.51
CA LEU A 917 17.34 15.93 -23.68
C LEU A 917 16.71 15.61 -22.32
N TRP A 918 16.18 16.62 -21.63
CA TRP A 918 15.73 16.56 -20.23
C TRP A 918 14.23 16.74 -20.03
N GLY A 919 13.51 17.23 -21.04
CA GLY A 919 12.05 17.35 -20.97
C GLY A 919 11.42 15.99 -20.69
N GLU A 920 10.36 15.98 -19.89
CA GLU A 920 9.64 14.78 -19.46
C GLU A 920 8.33 14.61 -20.26
N SER A 921 8.37 14.95 -21.55
CA SER A 921 7.21 14.85 -22.44
C SER A 921 6.61 13.44 -22.45
N LEU A 922 5.30 13.39 -22.22
CA LEU A 922 4.49 12.18 -22.19
C LEU A 922 4.44 11.52 -23.58
N GLY A 923 4.11 10.23 -23.64
CA GLY A 923 4.00 9.53 -24.93
C GLY A 923 5.30 8.95 -25.51
N ARG A 924 6.44 9.12 -24.84
CA ARG A 924 7.75 8.74 -25.37
C ARG A 924 8.23 7.37 -24.90
N ILE A 925 8.72 6.58 -25.85
CA ILE A 925 9.33 5.25 -25.64
C ILE A 925 10.54 5.12 -26.56
N VAL A 926 11.69 4.73 -26.01
CA VAL A 926 12.89 4.38 -26.77
C VAL A 926 12.85 2.89 -27.09
N VAL A 927 13.12 2.52 -28.35
CA VAL A 927 13.18 1.12 -28.78
C VAL A 927 14.48 0.82 -29.51
N ALA A 928 15.00 -0.39 -29.33
CA ALA A 928 16.09 -0.92 -30.15
C ALA A 928 15.61 -2.11 -30.99
N VAL A 929 15.94 -2.07 -32.28
CA VAL A 929 15.45 -3.00 -33.29
C VAL A 929 16.63 -3.62 -34.02
N ALA A 930 16.65 -4.96 -34.07
CA ALA A 930 17.65 -5.68 -34.83
C ALA A 930 17.56 -5.33 -36.34
N PRO A 931 18.68 -5.19 -37.07
CA PRO A 931 18.69 -4.79 -38.47
C PRO A 931 17.78 -5.63 -39.38
N GLU A 932 17.66 -6.93 -39.12
CA GLU A 932 16.79 -7.84 -39.89
C GLU A 932 15.28 -7.59 -39.71
N ASN A 933 14.88 -6.88 -38.65
CA ASN A 933 13.50 -6.55 -38.34
C ASN A 933 13.16 -5.07 -38.59
N GLU A 934 14.16 -4.24 -38.87
CA GLU A 934 14.02 -2.78 -39.07
C GLU A 934 12.94 -2.43 -40.09
N GLU A 935 12.94 -3.06 -41.27
CA GLU A 935 11.95 -2.80 -42.31
C GLU A 935 10.51 -3.11 -41.84
N LYS A 936 10.33 -4.20 -41.09
CA LYS A 936 9.01 -4.61 -40.58
C LYS A 936 8.53 -3.66 -39.49
N PHE A 937 9.42 -3.27 -38.59
CA PHE A 937 9.14 -2.28 -37.56
C PHE A 937 8.71 -0.94 -38.17
N LEU A 938 9.50 -0.39 -39.10
CA LEU A 938 9.18 0.88 -39.76
C LEU A 938 7.87 0.81 -40.57
N ALA A 939 7.58 -0.33 -41.17
CA ALA A 939 6.31 -0.55 -41.85
C ALA A 939 5.11 -0.54 -40.88
N ALA A 940 5.26 -1.15 -39.70
CA ALA A 940 4.23 -1.18 -38.66
C ALA A 940 4.04 0.17 -37.97
N MET A 941 5.12 0.94 -37.79
CA MET A 941 5.09 2.28 -37.19
C MET A 941 4.72 3.38 -38.18
N LYS A 942 4.43 3.05 -39.44
CA LYS A 942 4.09 4.04 -40.47
C LYS A 942 2.86 4.85 -40.08
N GLY A 943 3.05 6.17 -39.97
CA GLY A 943 1.99 7.11 -39.58
C GLY A 943 1.99 7.46 -38.09
N HIS A 944 2.86 6.82 -37.31
CA HIS A 944 3.18 7.18 -35.94
C HIS A 944 4.52 7.94 -35.93
N THR A 945 4.67 8.93 -35.05
CA THR A 945 5.93 9.68 -34.94
C THR A 945 7.02 8.76 -34.45
N THR A 946 8.06 8.57 -35.25
CA THR A 946 9.20 7.71 -34.94
C THR A 946 10.46 8.33 -35.53
N THR A 947 11.39 8.73 -34.66
CA THR A 947 12.65 9.37 -35.03
C THR A 947 13.79 8.38 -34.82
N VAL A 948 14.67 8.26 -35.82
CA VAL A 948 15.90 7.47 -35.66
C VAL A 948 16.87 8.26 -34.77
N LEU A 949 17.32 7.64 -33.68
CA LEU A 949 18.28 8.22 -32.77
C LEU A 949 19.70 7.80 -33.13
N GLY A 950 19.89 6.54 -33.53
CA GLY A 950 21.23 6.04 -33.84
C GLY A 950 21.33 4.53 -33.72
N ALA A 951 22.33 4.06 -32.99
CA ALA A 951 22.56 2.63 -32.81
C ALA A 951 23.24 2.29 -31.48
N VAL A 952 22.95 1.09 -30.99
CA VAL A 952 23.75 0.43 -29.95
C VAL A 952 25.13 0.14 -30.53
N THR A 953 26.19 0.41 -29.78
CA THR A 953 27.58 0.29 -30.25
C THR A 953 28.31 -0.81 -29.49
N SER A 954 29.46 -1.23 -30.02
CA SER A 954 30.38 -2.12 -29.29
C SER A 954 31.31 -1.35 -28.35
N SER A 955 31.13 -0.04 -28.18
CA SER A 955 31.88 0.76 -27.21
C SER A 955 31.32 0.53 -25.81
N ASP A 956 32.09 0.94 -24.82
CA ASP A 956 31.76 0.95 -23.39
C ASP A 956 31.22 2.31 -22.92
N SER A 957 30.81 3.18 -23.85
CA SER A 957 30.35 4.54 -23.54
C SER A 957 29.02 4.87 -24.23
N LEU A 958 28.20 5.65 -23.54
CA LEU A 958 27.06 6.37 -24.09
C LEU A 958 27.54 7.72 -24.61
N SER A 959 27.30 7.98 -25.89
CA SER A 959 27.53 9.27 -26.54
C SER A 959 26.21 9.85 -27.07
N ILE A 960 25.86 11.06 -26.64
CA ILE A 960 24.66 11.79 -27.09
C ILE A 960 25.07 13.08 -27.79
N PHE A 961 24.50 13.31 -28.97
CA PHE A 961 24.76 14.45 -29.86
C PHE A 961 23.47 15.24 -30.13
N ASP A 962 23.61 16.51 -30.49
CA ASP A 962 22.58 17.32 -31.16
C ASP A 962 23.17 17.80 -32.49
N GLY A 963 22.96 17.01 -33.55
CA GLY A 963 23.66 17.17 -34.82
C GLY A 963 25.17 16.91 -34.69
N ASP A 964 25.99 17.93 -34.92
CA ASP A 964 27.45 17.83 -34.88
C ASP A 964 28.05 18.06 -33.46
N ASP A 965 27.23 18.51 -32.50
CA ASP A 965 27.67 18.87 -31.15
C ASP A 965 27.54 17.67 -30.18
N GLU A 966 28.66 17.21 -29.63
CA GLU A 966 28.68 16.16 -28.59
C GLU A 966 28.30 16.75 -27.23
N LEU A 967 27.18 16.28 -26.66
CA LEU A 967 26.61 16.78 -25.41
C LEU A 967 27.01 15.91 -24.22
N VAL A 968 26.90 14.59 -24.39
CA VAL A 968 27.21 13.59 -23.35
C VAL A 968 28.22 12.61 -23.90
N SER A 969 29.26 12.31 -23.13
CA SER A 969 30.15 11.17 -23.36
C SER A 969 30.54 10.57 -22.02
N SER A 970 29.92 9.45 -21.65
CA SER A 970 30.17 8.79 -20.36
C SER A 970 30.39 7.28 -20.53
N PRO A 971 31.45 6.71 -19.92
CA PRO A 971 31.58 5.26 -19.80
C PRO A 971 30.39 4.67 -19.03
N VAL A 972 29.88 3.53 -19.49
CA VAL A 972 28.76 2.81 -18.85
C VAL A 972 29.07 2.48 -17.40
N ASP A 973 30.32 2.12 -17.06
CA ASP A 973 30.73 1.87 -15.68
C ASP A 973 30.55 3.10 -14.77
N ALA A 974 30.75 4.31 -15.30
CA ALA A 974 30.53 5.54 -14.54
C ALA A 974 29.02 5.78 -14.32
N LEU A 975 28.19 5.47 -15.31
CA LEU A 975 26.72 5.52 -15.18
C LEU A 975 26.24 4.52 -14.12
N VAL A 976 26.73 3.27 -14.16
CA VAL A 976 26.40 2.22 -13.16
C VAL A 976 26.81 2.68 -11.76
N ALA A 977 28.02 3.21 -11.60
CA ALA A 977 28.51 3.66 -10.30
C ALA A 977 27.70 4.84 -9.74
N ALA A 978 27.32 5.80 -10.59
CA ALA A 978 26.47 6.92 -10.20
C ALA A 978 25.07 6.43 -9.79
N TRP A 979 24.46 5.57 -10.61
CA TRP A 979 23.10 5.07 -10.41
C TRP A 979 22.96 4.19 -9.16
N LYS A 980 23.95 3.36 -8.84
CA LYS A 980 23.91 2.48 -7.65
C LYS A 980 24.39 3.14 -6.35
N GLY A 981 25.06 4.29 -6.43
CA GLY A 981 25.82 4.84 -5.30
C GLY A 981 25.00 5.50 -4.18
N THR A 982 23.76 5.92 -4.43
CA THR A 982 23.03 6.81 -3.52
C THR A 982 22.21 6.09 -2.45
N LEU A 983 21.39 5.10 -2.82
CA LEU A 983 20.38 4.51 -1.94
C LEU A 983 20.84 3.24 -1.21
N ASP A 984 22.14 2.95 -1.18
CA ASP A 984 22.70 1.89 -0.35
C ASP A 984 22.79 2.28 1.12
N LEU A 985 21.61 2.39 1.75
CA LEU A 985 21.44 2.76 3.15
C LEU A 985 21.52 1.54 4.08
N THR A 986 21.89 0.36 3.57
CA THR A 986 22.02 -0.87 4.38
C THR A 986 23.35 -0.94 5.16
N GLY A 987 24.26 0.00 4.89
CA GLY A 987 25.63 -0.03 5.40
C GLY A 987 26.38 -1.30 4.98
N GLY A 988 25.94 -1.95 3.90
CA GLY A 988 26.66 -3.02 3.23
C GLY A 988 27.80 -2.41 2.43
N VAL A 989 29.00 -2.32 3.01
CA VAL A 989 30.18 -2.02 2.20
C VAL A 989 30.28 -3.06 1.09
N VAL A 990 30.32 -2.59 -0.16
CA VAL A 990 30.68 -3.32 -1.39
C VAL A 990 31.94 -4.17 -1.17
#